data_AF-A0AA35X7K3-F1
#
_entry.id   AF-A0AA35X7K3-F1
#
_cell.length_a   1.000
_cell.length_b   1.000
_cell.length_c   1.000
_cell.angle_alpha   90.00
_cell.angle_beta   90.00
_cell.angle_gamma   90.00
#
_symmetry.space_group_name_H-M   'P 1'
#
loop_
_entity.id
_entity.type
_entity.pdbx_description
1 polymer ?
#
loop_
_entity_poly.entity_id
_entity_poly.type
_entity_poly.pdbx_seq_one_letter_code
_entity_poly.pdbx_strand_id
1 'polypeptide(L)'
;VCVYHYTQGQNRITAASRAFYFVLVGVVGFCINVALEQIDSFPPLCAYGFNLNNPSVFSFVRDGLFILILFFPLLFAWGLLPQADTFIIYLAEQIDMHIFGGTAATGLVCAFYALGRSILATAVLWCLGFAAFYNLGEKRNSNGDTVRYTCADLDTDPNDPRGQCEITDRVALSFFCGALVAVSYCLSRSTSNHEYIWDMLTRLLNKKMREKQQSSPDNVSDPLGEIYFQTLWRRLLTDLLVAMFTFVAVTALNVTSVFCRSEIPAYIIYSLTCVTGVVNHYIIPHVRKEMPWLCCAEPIVKASEWDCYEVQEHPRVTVIERFLQLSLYVEKNILYPLSFLFALNLSALHYQTRFGEFGAALVLTVAGMKLFRSSFTELSRQYLVFIFTLFFFNFDYRHLSEGLPLDYLIIGILFSKFYDLLLKMYFIFIYIAPWQISWSSPGHIIAQPLLVPHAPNIFFQTLIASIVGCPINPVVASTFFTLSYARPVKYWEKDYNTRRSDSSNTRLDSQLEGSLRNPNPDQLDSLFYEHLTWVLQKSLCGDLLLGRWGRVTSGDFFILTSDRLNALVHIIEIGNGFVTFQLRGLEFRGTYCHQREVEAITESITDDVGCCCCEPGHLPFFLSCNKAMSSRWLAWEVVSSCYTLHGYSIAENQAHLVFNTFDYKRGYITYYCKSIIFLLVRSPRLASLLANQGIRDALSRLHNTSYVDQDALFDETRNCDYSHSLGGVSRERFIVYYLTFIRECVTQQGLHMDLDQADSFLVTLCFAFTLLGRRMFFQHAQSGSSRRGDNFMNGLYRMFLGDARPNHPGDEWVFQDVDSIQDIIIPAARIALKVHQDNFAFSEEYETAHGVYEAIQDVMNNHVVTHENDRTWRNAVVTNKPSLLALRYQRTEESYIYPYKLIRLTSKFIKFRVIKVNRECVRALWTSQRQELIFLRNSDSERGSIQNHKPTLRNMINSSMDLPIGYPIYVSPLHTSYLDRHETYNKTLFGRATDPLWLAQGARVVRKLCDTCAKHYQGSLAGKPTQGTANPTDGGEEGGREGRMGAEDRSVSVDSLTGLQYGRGGAEGGARGGAEPYQDPFPDSDSDSDEQLWRPMWVSKQVVITDEGEIFENINPDWLTWPDPKLAAKAEKSHWRSWRPQKGMEGEVVHEWRPFHKETAKRSHIDKVLVLVRMADDYYVLTREQGIKEV
;
A
#
# COMPACT_ATOMS: atom_id res chain seq x y z
N VAL A 1 -10.68 -53.17 1.27
CA VAL A 1 -9.31 -52.64 1.54
C VAL A 1 -8.32 -53.46 0.72
N CYS A 2 -7.97 -53.02 -0.48
CA CYS A 2 -6.87 -53.58 -1.28
C CYS A 2 -5.97 -52.42 -1.69
N VAL A 3 -4.75 -52.42 -1.14
CA VAL A 3 -3.71 -51.43 -1.39
C VAL A 3 -3.07 -51.79 -2.73
N TYR A 4 -3.47 -51.12 -3.81
CA TYR A 4 -2.71 -51.15 -5.06
C TYR A 4 -1.41 -50.37 -4.87
N HIS A 5 -0.30 -51.11 -4.82
CA HIS A 5 1.06 -50.66 -4.57
C HIS A 5 1.72 -50.01 -5.82
N TYR A 6 1.05 -49.04 -6.45
CA TYR A 6 1.66 -48.22 -7.53
C TYR A 6 2.08 -46.81 -7.06
N THR A 7 2.04 -46.54 -5.75
CA THR A 7 2.26 -45.18 -5.22
C THR A 7 3.23 -45.14 -4.03
N GLN A 8 4.54 -45.18 -4.27
CA GLN A 8 5.57 -44.77 -3.27
C GLN A 8 5.63 -43.23 -3.10
N GLY A 9 4.49 -42.54 -3.13
CA GLY A 9 4.42 -41.07 -3.15
C GLY A 9 3.22 -40.46 -2.43
N GLN A 10 2.40 -41.23 -1.73
CA GLN A 10 1.24 -40.66 -1.04
C GLN A 10 1.68 -39.93 0.24
N ASN A 11 1.57 -38.60 0.21
CA ASN A 11 1.67 -37.73 1.37
C ASN A 11 0.78 -38.29 2.51
N ARG A 12 1.33 -38.51 3.70
CA ARG A 12 0.65 -39.16 4.84
C ARG A 12 -0.70 -38.52 5.19
N ILE A 13 -0.81 -37.21 4.97
CA ILE A 13 -2.02 -36.41 5.18
C ILE A 13 -3.17 -36.87 4.25
N THR A 14 -2.86 -37.30 3.04
CA THR A 14 -3.85 -37.79 2.07
C THR A 14 -4.53 -39.08 2.55
N ALA A 15 -3.81 -39.94 3.27
CA ALA A 15 -4.39 -41.17 3.82
C ALA A 15 -5.44 -40.87 4.89
N ALA A 16 -5.18 -39.88 5.77
CA ALA A 16 -6.15 -39.43 6.77
C ALA A 16 -7.38 -38.77 6.13
N SER A 17 -7.18 -37.98 5.07
CA SER A 17 -8.29 -37.34 4.36
C SER A 17 -9.29 -38.35 3.78
N ARG A 18 -8.81 -39.50 3.26
CA ARG A 18 -9.70 -40.56 2.72
C ARG A 18 -10.70 -41.08 3.75
N ALA A 19 -10.22 -41.35 4.96
CA ALA A 19 -11.07 -41.81 6.05
C ALA A 19 -12.10 -40.74 6.43
N PHE A 20 -11.67 -39.46 6.50
CA PHE A 20 -12.54 -38.34 6.79
C PHE A 20 -13.71 -38.22 5.79
N TYR A 21 -13.44 -38.23 4.48
CA TYR A 21 -14.50 -38.12 3.47
C TYR A 21 -15.43 -39.32 3.45
N PHE A 22 -14.91 -40.54 3.70
CA PHE A 22 -15.73 -41.74 3.82
C PHE A 22 -16.72 -41.63 4.98
N VAL A 23 -16.25 -41.19 6.15
CA VAL A 23 -17.11 -40.97 7.32
C VAL A 23 -18.10 -39.85 7.07
N LEU A 24 -17.66 -38.70 6.53
CA LEU A 24 -18.52 -37.55 6.28
C LEU A 24 -19.68 -37.89 5.32
N VAL A 25 -19.36 -38.44 4.13
CA VAL A 25 -20.39 -38.77 3.13
C VAL A 25 -21.28 -39.91 3.61
N GLY A 26 -20.72 -40.89 4.33
CA GLY A 26 -21.49 -41.96 4.96
C GLY A 26 -22.49 -41.46 6.00
N VAL A 27 -22.06 -40.56 6.89
CA VAL A 27 -22.93 -39.95 7.92
C VAL A 27 -24.02 -39.10 7.27
N VAL A 28 -23.70 -38.27 6.28
CA VAL A 28 -24.71 -37.46 5.57
C VAL A 28 -25.72 -38.34 4.84
N GLY A 29 -25.26 -39.37 4.14
CA GLY A 29 -26.15 -40.35 3.49
C GLY A 29 -27.07 -41.06 4.49
N PHE A 30 -26.54 -41.41 5.67
CA PHE A 30 -27.33 -42.01 6.75
C PHE A 30 -28.37 -41.03 7.32
N CYS A 31 -28.00 -39.77 7.58
CA CYS A 31 -28.93 -38.73 8.04
C CYS A 31 -30.06 -38.49 7.04
N ILE A 32 -29.77 -38.47 5.74
CA ILE A 32 -30.80 -38.35 4.70
C ILE A 32 -31.72 -39.58 4.71
N ASN A 33 -31.19 -40.77 4.95
CA ASN A 33 -32.01 -41.98 5.06
C ASN A 33 -32.96 -41.92 6.27
N VAL A 34 -32.49 -41.43 7.42
CA VAL A 34 -33.34 -41.21 8.60
C VAL A 34 -34.39 -40.14 8.34
N ALA A 35 -34.02 -39.05 7.66
CA ALA A 35 -34.96 -38.00 7.28
C ALA A 35 -36.06 -38.52 6.34
N LEU A 36 -35.70 -39.36 5.36
CA LEU A 36 -36.65 -40.04 4.47
C LEU A 36 -37.69 -40.87 5.22
N GLU A 37 -37.29 -41.57 6.28
CA GLU A 37 -38.19 -42.37 7.12
C GLU A 37 -39.16 -41.50 7.95
N GLN A 38 -38.85 -40.21 8.16
CA GLN A 38 -39.63 -39.27 8.96
C GLN A 38 -40.33 -38.17 8.13
N ILE A 39 -40.22 -38.18 6.80
CA ILE A 39 -40.73 -37.11 5.92
C ILE A 39 -42.23 -36.85 6.10
N ASP A 40 -43.04 -37.90 6.30
CA ASP A 40 -44.50 -37.79 6.44
C ASP A 40 -44.94 -37.05 7.73
N SER A 41 -44.02 -36.80 8.65
CA SER A 41 -44.30 -36.09 9.91
C SER A 41 -44.12 -34.56 9.82
N PHE A 42 -43.55 -34.04 8.73
CA PHE A 42 -43.31 -32.60 8.54
C PHE A 42 -44.32 -31.95 7.58
N PRO A 43 -44.81 -30.73 7.87
CA PRO A 43 -45.68 -30.01 6.95
C PRO A 43 -44.95 -29.70 5.62
N PRO A 44 -45.63 -29.74 4.46
CA PRO A 44 -45.00 -29.51 3.17
C PRO A 44 -44.47 -28.08 3.06
N LEU A 45 -43.15 -27.93 3.01
CA LEU A 45 -42.49 -26.63 2.93
C LEU A 45 -42.28 -26.28 1.43
N CYS A 46 -43.08 -25.36 0.91
CA CYS A 46 -43.03 -24.97 -0.51
C CYS A 46 -42.30 -23.63 -0.68
N ALA A 47 -41.15 -23.67 -1.37
CA ALA A 47 -40.36 -22.49 -1.77
C ALA A 47 -40.25 -22.44 -3.31
N TYR A 48 -40.53 -21.30 -3.90
CA TYR A 48 -40.67 -21.02 -5.35
C TYR A 48 -41.55 -22.02 -6.09
N GLY A 49 -42.62 -22.51 -5.44
CA GLY A 49 -43.50 -23.54 -5.98
C GLY A 49 -42.92 -24.97 -5.94
N PHE A 50 -41.68 -25.15 -5.47
CA PHE A 50 -41.07 -26.46 -5.25
C PHE A 50 -41.32 -26.94 -3.82
N ASN A 51 -41.88 -28.15 -3.69
CA ASN A 51 -41.99 -28.82 -2.39
C ASN A 51 -40.60 -29.35 -1.98
N LEU A 52 -40.00 -28.73 -0.97
CA LEU A 52 -38.70 -29.13 -0.44
C LEU A 52 -38.73 -30.49 0.24
N ASN A 53 -39.90 -30.96 0.69
CA ASN A 53 -40.08 -32.25 1.36
C ASN A 53 -40.40 -33.38 0.37
N ASN A 54 -39.97 -33.28 -0.89
CA ASN A 54 -40.25 -34.31 -1.89
C ASN A 54 -39.37 -35.55 -1.65
N PRO A 55 -39.94 -36.72 -1.29
CA PRO A 55 -39.16 -37.92 -0.96
C PRO A 55 -38.31 -38.44 -2.14
N SER A 56 -38.74 -38.16 -3.38
CA SER A 56 -37.98 -38.56 -4.58
C SER A 56 -36.62 -37.85 -4.68
N VAL A 57 -36.56 -36.57 -4.28
CA VAL A 57 -35.33 -35.78 -4.29
C VAL A 57 -34.36 -36.31 -3.23
N PHE A 58 -34.83 -36.54 -2.01
CA PHE A 58 -34.00 -37.09 -0.95
C PHE A 58 -33.47 -38.49 -1.28
N SER A 59 -34.28 -39.37 -1.88
CA SER A 59 -33.81 -40.69 -2.34
C SER A 59 -32.74 -40.55 -3.41
N PHE A 60 -32.92 -39.65 -4.38
CA PHE A 60 -31.94 -39.37 -5.43
C PHE A 60 -30.60 -38.87 -4.85
N VAL A 61 -30.64 -37.95 -3.89
CA VAL A 61 -29.42 -37.45 -3.23
C VAL A 61 -28.72 -38.56 -2.43
N ARG A 62 -29.47 -39.36 -1.66
CA ARG A 62 -28.90 -40.49 -0.90
C ARG A 62 -28.17 -41.47 -1.81
N ASP A 63 -28.83 -41.92 -2.87
CA ASP A 63 -28.28 -42.91 -3.79
C ASP A 63 -27.05 -42.34 -4.53
N GLY A 64 -27.10 -41.05 -4.88
CA GLY A 64 -25.97 -40.31 -5.42
C GLY A 64 -24.76 -40.26 -4.48
N LEU A 65 -24.96 -40.03 -3.18
CA LEU A 65 -23.88 -40.03 -2.18
C LEU A 65 -23.25 -41.42 -2.01
N PHE A 66 -24.05 -42.49 -2.03
CA PHE A 66 -23.51 -43.85 -1.96
C PHE A 66 -22.74 -44.26 -3.22
N ILE A 67 -23.23 -43.85 -4.40
CA ILE A 67 -22.48 -44.02 -5.66
C ILE A 67 -21.16 -43.24 -5.59
N LEU A 68 -21.16 -42.01 -5.07
CA LEU A 68 -19.96 -41.19 -4.92
C LEU A 68 -18.88 -41.89 -4.06
N ILE A 69 -19.28 -42.57 -2.98
CA ILE A 69 -18.35 -43.36 -2.14
C ILE A 69 -17.66 -44.45 -2.96
N LEU A 70 -18.36 -45.12 -3.89
CA LEU A 70 -17.76 -46.14 -4.75
C LEU A 70 -16.69 -45.56 -5.68
N PHE A 71 -16.83 -44.29 -6.09
CA PHE A 71 -15.87 -43.59 -6.94
C PHE A 71 -14.68 -42.96 -6.20
N PHE A 72 -14.66 -42.94 -4.87
CA PHE A 72 -13.57 -42.35 -4.08
C PHE A 72 -12.16 -42.81 -4.47
N PRO A 73 -11.88 -44.11 -4.71
CA PRO A 73 -10.55 -44.54 -5.14
C PRO A 73 -10.04 -43.82 -6.39
N LEU A 74 -10.93 -43.59 -7.36
CA LEU A 74 -10.61 -42.87 -8.61
C LEU A 74 -10.44 -41.37 -8.36
N LEU A 75 -11.34 -40.75 -7.58
CA LEU A 75 -11.27 -39.32 -7.26
C LEU A 75 -9.99 -38.93 -6.50
N PHE A 76 -9.56 -39.77 -5.55
CA PHE A 76 -8.29 -39.56 -4.85
C PHE A 76 -7.06 -39.84 -5.70
N ALA A 77 -7.14 -40.76 -6.67
CA ALA A 77 -6.04 -41.02 -7.60
C ALA A 77 -5.79 -39.82 -8.53
N TRP A 78 -6.85 -39.15 -8.99
CA TRP A 78 -6.76 -37.92 -9.78
C TRP A 78 -6.55 -36.65 -8.96
N GLY A 79 -6.62 -36.72 -7.63
CA GLY A 79 -6.44 -35.54 -6.76
C GLY A 79 -7.58 -34.53 -6.87
N LEU A 80 -8.80 -34.98 -7.14
CA LEU A 80 -10.00 -34.12 -7.27
C LEU A 80 -10.61 -33.70 -5.94
N LEU A 81 -10.22 -34.35 -4.83
CA LEU A 81 -10.70 -34.02 -3.49
C LEU A 81 -9.64 -33.24 -2.69
N PRO A 82 -10.02 -32.19 -1.95
CA PRO A 82 -9.09 -31.40 -1.14
C PRO A 82 -8.54 -32.18 0.06
N GLN A 83 -7.52 -31.63 0.73
CA GLN A 83 -7.19 -32.05 2.09
C GLN A 83 -8.32 -31.64 3.06
N ALA A 84 -8.51 -32.39 4.14
CA ALA A 84 -9.61 -32.17 5.09
C ALA A 84 -9.62 -30.73 5.63
N ASP A 85 -8.46 -30.18 6.00
CA ASP A 85 -8.34 -28.81 6.51
C ASP A 85 -8.82 -27.78 5.48
N THR A 86 -8.34 -27.84 4.24
CA THR A 86 -8.82 -26.96 3.16
C THR A 86 -10.31 -27.10 2.86
N PHE A 87 -10.85 -28.31 2.91
CA PHE A 87 -12.28 -28.52 2.70
C PHE A 87 -13.11 -27.86 3.81
N ILE A 88 -12.70 -28.01 5.07
CA ILE A 88 -13.38 -27.41 6.22
C ILE A 88 -13.29 -25.88 6.15
N ILE A 89 -12.12 -25.31 5.83
CA ILE A 89 -11.96 -23.86 5.64
C ILE A 89 -12.88 -23.38 4.52
N TYR A 90 -12.85 -24.05 3.37
CA TYR A 90 -13.69 -23.70 2.22
C TYR A 90 -15.18 -23.75 2.58
N LEU A 91 -15.65 -24.84 3.20
CA LEU A 91 -17.04 -25.00 3.57
C LEU A 91 -17.50 -23.91 4.56
N ALA A 92 -16.73 -23.66 5.61
CA ALA A 92 -17.03 -22.62 6.59
C ALA A 92 -17.03 -21.21 5.96
N GLU A 93 -16.07 -20.93 5.07
CA GLU A 93 -15.99 -19.66 4.34
C GLU A 93 -17.18 -19.47 3.40
N GLN A 94 -17.58 -20.49 2.63
CA GLN A 94 -18.74 -20.41 1.73
C GLN A 94 -20.04 -20.21 2.50
N ILE A 95 -20.21 -20.89 3.65
CA ILE A 95 -21.37 -20.71 4.52
C ILE A 95 -21.40 -19.27 5.05
N ASP A 96 -20.29 -18.76 5.59
CA ASP A 96 -20.26 -17.39 6.12
C ASP A 96 -20.53 -16.34 5.02
N MET A 97 -19.86 -16.44 3.87
CA MET A 97 -20.01 -15.49 2.76
C MET A 97 -21.41 -15.53 2.11
N HIS A 98 -21.91 -16.72 1.76
CA HIS A 98 -23.16 -16.83 0.99
C HIS A 98 -24.43 -16.84 1.84
N ILE A 99 -24.38 -17.31 3.09
CA ILE A 99 -25.57 -17.35 3.98
C ILE A 99 -25.64 -16.10 4.85
N PHE A 100 -24.53 -15.73 5.52
CA PHE A 100 -24.52 -14.63 6.49
C PHE A 100 -23.99 -13.31 5.92
N GLY A 101 -23.47 -13.28 4.69
CA GLY A 101 -22.87 -12.09 4.07
C GLY A 101 -21.48 -11.76 4.63
N GLY A 102 -20.76 -12.78 5.11
CA GLY A 102 -19.44 -12.65 5.72
C GLY A 102 -18.29 -12.40 4.77
N THR A 103 -17.08 -12.40 5.36
CA THR A 103 -15.82 -12.11 4.68
C THR A 103 -14.97 -13.37 4.57
N ALA A 104 -13.96 -13.36 3.71
CA ALA A 104 -13.07 -14.50 3.53
C ALA A 104 -12.30 -14.85 4.82
N ALA A 105 -11.95 -16.13 4.96
CA ALA A 105 -11.24 -16.62 6.14
C ALA A 105 -9.73 -16.67 5.89
N THR A 106 -8.94 -16.26 6.89
CA THR A 106 -7.48 -16.25 6.83
C THR A 106 -6.83 -17.57 7.26
N GLY A 107 -7.58 -18.50 7.84
CA GLY A 107 -7.06 -19.80 8.30
C GLY A 107 -8.13 -20.65 8.98
N LEU A 108 -7.75 -21.86 9.44
CA LEU A 108 -8.69 -22.83 10.02
C LEU A 108 -9.39 -22.31 11.29
N VAL A 109 -8.61 -21.87 12.28
CA VAL A 109 -9.17 -21.34 13.54
C VAL A 109 -9.96 -20.06 13.29
N CYS A 110 -9.47 -19.21 12.39
CA CYS A 110 -10.16 -17.98 11.97
C CYS A 110 -11.50 -18.29 11.28
N ALA A 111 -11.59 -19.35 10.46
CA ALA A 111 -12.83 -19.76 9.81
C ALA A 111 -13.88 -20.23 10.83
N PHE A 112 -13.49 -21.03 11.82
CA PHE A 112 -14.39 -21.45 12.91
C PHE A 112 -14.83 -20.27 13.78
N TYR A 113 -13.90 -19.37 14.12
CA TYR A 113 -14.23 -18.15 14.84
C TYR A 113 -15.21 -17.28 14.05
N ALA A 114 -14.96 -17.07 12.75
CA ALA A 114 -15.78 -16.25 11.87
C ALA A 114 -17.18 -16.83 11.65
N LEU A 115 -17.32 -18.14 11.53
CA LEU A 115 -18.61 -18.81 11.43
C LEU A 115 -19.35 -18.80 12.78
N GLY A 116 -18.64 -19.09 13.87
CA GLY A 116 -19.19 -19.12 15.23
C GLY A 116 -19.79 -17.79 15.66
N ARG A 117 -19.12 -16.66 15.35
CA ARG A 117 -19.68 -15.31 15.62
C ARG A 117 -20.97 -15.05 14.83
N SER A 118 -21.06 -15.49 13.57
CA SER A 118 -22.23 -15.27 12.72
C SER A 118 -23.42 -16.11 13.19
N ILE A 119 -23.17 -17.36 13.60
CA ILE A 119 -24.19 -18.23 14.19
C ILE A 119 -24.70 -17.64 15.51
N LEU A 120 -23.80 -17.20 16.40
CA LEU A 120 -24.17 -16.59 17.67
C LEU A 120 -25.00 -15.32 17.47
N ALA A 121 -24.58 -14.43 16.56
CA ALA A 121 -25.31 -13.22 16.23
C ALA A 121 -26.71 -13.53 15.67
N THR A 122 -26.81 -14.54 14.80
CA THR A 122 -28.08 -14.99 14.24
C THR A 122 -28.98 -15.55 15.33
N ALA A 123 -28.47 -16.36 16.26
CA ALA A 123 -29.25 -16.91 17.37
C ALA A 123 -29.84 -15.82 18.28
N VAL A 124 -29.04 -14.80 18.61
CA VAL A 124 -29.51 -13.65 19.41
C VAL A 124 -30.58 -12.85 18.66
N LEU A 125 -30.34 -12.53 17.39
CA LEU A 125 -31.31 -11.81 16.56
C LEU A 125 -32.58 -12.62 16.31
N TRP A 126 -32.45 -13.94 16.20
CA TRP A 126 -33.57 -14.85 16.01
C TRP A 126 -34.49 -14.90 17.23
N CYS A 127 -33.95 -14.88 18.45
CA CYS A 127 -34.74 -14.74 19.66
C CYS A 127 -35.53 -13.41 19.68
N LEU A 128 -34.89 -12.31 19.27
CA LEU A 128 -35.56 -11.00 19.15
C LEU A 128 -36.61 -10.98 18.04
N GLY A 129 -36.33 -11.61 16.89
CA GLY A 129 -37.26 -11.72 15.77
C GLY A 129 -38.49 -12.56 16.13
N PHE A 130 -38.31 -13.68 16.84
CA PHE A 130 -39.41 -14.50 17.34
C PHE A 130 -40.32 -13.70 18.29
N ALA A 131 -39.74 -12.95 19.23
CA ALA A 131 -40.51 -12.07 20.11
C ALA A 131 -41.27 -10.98 19.33
N ALA A 132 -40.70 -10.47 18.23
CA ALA A 132 -41.38 -9.50 17.37
C ALA A 132 -42.57 -10.09 16.62
N PHE A 133 -42.41 -11.28 16.01
CA PHE A 133 -43.49 -11.94 15.26
C PHE A 133 -44.60 -12.49 16.16
N TYR A 134 -44.27 -12.94 17.36
CA TYR A 134 -45.25 -13.36 18.36
C TYR A 134 -46.20 -12.21 18.74
N ASN A 135 -45.65 -11.02 18.98
CA ASN A 135 -46.45 -9.82 19.30
C ASN A 135 -47.25 -9.29 18.08
N LEU A 136 -46.80 -9.57 16.85
CA LEU A 136 -47.53 -9.20 15.64
C LEU A 136 -48.81 -10.02 15.42
N GLY A 137 -48.87 -11.25 15.97
CA GLY A 137 -49.98 -12.18 15.80
C GLY A 137 -51.14 -12.04 16.80
N GLU A 138 -50.98 -11.23 17.87
CA GLU A 138 -51.95 -11.17 18.97
C GLU A 138 -52.87 -9.94 18.85
N LYS A 139 -54.02 -10.08 18.17
CA LYS A 139 -55.10 -9.08 18.25
C LYS A 139 -56.18 -9.52 19.25
N ARG A 140 -56.40 -8.71 20.29
CA ARG A 140 -57.53 -8.85 21.22
C ARG A 140 -58.76 -8.13 20.65
N ASN A 141 -59.86 -8.86 20.49
CA ASN A 141 -61.15 -8.22 20.19
C ASN A 141 -61.67 -7.46 21.43
N SER A 142 -62.62 -6.54 21.22
CA SER A 142 -63.31 -5.76 22.28
C SER A 142 -64.01 -6.60 23.35
N ASN A 143 -64.14 -7.91 23.13
CA ASN A 143 -64.74 -8.87 24.07
C ASN A 143 -63.69 -9.66 24.88
N GLY A 144 -62.38 -9.41 24.71
CA GLY A 144 -61.31 -10.10 25.45
C GLY A 144 -60.83 -11.42 24.86
N ASP A 145 -61.46 -11.92 23.78
CA ASP A 145 -61.02 -13.12 23.09
C ASP A 145 -59.84 -12.85 22.15
N THR A 146 -58.81 -13.71 22.23
CA THR A 146 -57.66 -13.73 21.34
C THR A 146 -58.04 -14.37 20.01
N VAL A 147 -58.11 -13.56 18.94
CA VAL A 147 -58.29 -14.09 17.58
C VAL A 147 -56.92 -14.35 16.99
N ARG A 148 -56.57 -15.65 16.86
CA ARG A 148 -55.43 -16.09 16.06
C ARG A 148 -55.90 -16.26 14.62
N TYR A 149 -55.37 -15.44 13.71
CA TYR A 149 -55.57 -15.68 12.28
C TYR A 149 -54.82 -16.97 11.90
N THR A 150 -55.57 -18.01 11.58
CA THR A 150 -55.03 -19.23 10.97
C THR A 150 -55.08 -19.07 9.45
N CYS A 151 -54.26 -19.86 8.76
CA CYS A 151 -54.07 -19.88 7.30
C CYS A 151 -55.33 -20.19 6.46
N ALA A 152 -56.52 -20.27 7.06
CA ALA A 152 -57.78 -20.64 6.41
C ALA A 152 -58.63 -19.44 5.91
N ASP A 153 -58.32 -18.20 6.29
CA ASP A 153 -59.21 -17.04 6.04
C ASP A 153 -58.77 -16.12 4.88
N LEU A 154 -57.99 -16.62 3.92
CA LEU A 154 -57.39 -15.82 2.83
C LEU A 154 -58.18 -15.80 1.51
N ASP A 155 -59.51 -15.76 1.58
CA ASP A 155 -60.40 -15.49 0.43
C ASP A 155 -61.09 -14.12 0.52
N THR A 156 -60.49 -13.14 1.19
CA THR A 156 -61.02 -11.76 1.26
C THR A 156 -60.22 -10.77 0.42
N ASP A 157 -60.97 -9.91 -0.28
CA ASP A 157 -60.52 -8.94 -1.28
C ASP A 157 -59.24 -8.17 -0.90
N PRO A 158 -58.26 -8.03 -1.81
CA PRO A 158 -57.03 -7.26 -1.61
C PRO A 158 -57.25 -5.74 -1.46
N ASN A 159 -58.50 -5.26 -1.45
CA ASN A 159 -58.88 -3.85 -1.39
C ASN A 159 -59.59 -3.42 -0.08
N ASP A 160 -59.69 -4.25 0.96
CA ASP A 160 -60.30 -3.81 2.24
C ASP A 160 -59.30 -2.97 3.08
N PRO A 161 -59.55 -1.67 3.30
CA PRO A 161 -58.60 -0.77 3.99
C PRO A 161 -58.61 -0.92 5.53
N ARG A 162 -59.20 -2.00 6.07
CA ARG A 162 -59.34 -2.24 7.52
C ARG A 162 -58.16 -2.98 8.16
N GLY A 163 -57.17 -3.41 7.38
CA GLY A 163 -55.93 -4.07 7.86
C GLY A 163 -54.83 -3.12 8.33
N GLN A 164 -55.14 -1.91 8.82
CA GLN A 164 -54.12 -0.97 9.28
C GLN A 164 -53.54 -1.43 10.64
N CYS A 165 -52.31 -1.95 10.65
CA CYS A 165 -51.55 -2.22 11.87
C CYS A 165 -51.36 -0.92 12.67
N GLU A 166 -51.86 -0.89 13.92
CA GLU A 166 -51.68 0.20 14.87
C GLU A 166 -50.20 0.39 15.24
N ILE A 167 -49.85 1.56 15.79
CA ILE A 167 -48.48 1.98 16.11
C ILE A 167 -47.84 1.10 17.20
N THR A 168 -48.66 0.52 18.09
CA THR A 168 -48.24 -0.31 19.22
C THR A 168 -47.64 -1.65 18.82
N ASP A 169 -48.18 -2.29 17.78
CA ASP A 169 -47.78 -3.64 17.35
C ASP A 169 -46.44 -3.65 16.61
N ARG A 170 -45.94 -2.47 16.24
CA ARG A 170 -44.73 -2.27 15.41
C ARG A 170 -43.47 -2.03 16.22
N VAL A 171 -43.60 -1.73 17.51
CA VAL A 171 -42.45 -1.40 18.36
C VAL A 171 -41.48 -2.57 18.43
N ALA A 172 -41.97 -3.80 18.58
CA ALA A 172 -41.13 -5.00 18.64
C ALA A 172 -40.41 -5.30 17.31
N LEU A 173 -41.11 -5.18 16.18
CA LEU A 173 -40.51 -5.36 14.84
C LEU A 173 -39.48 -4.24 14.53
N SER A 174 -39.76 -3.01 14.93
CA SER A 174 -38.86 -1.87 14.76
C SER A 174 -37.56 -2.05 15.57
N PHE A 175 -37.66 -2.52 16.82
CA PHE A 175 -36.52 -2.86 17.67
C PHE A 175 -35.68 -3.98 17.06
N PHE A 176 -36.33 -5.03 16.54
CA PHE A 176 -35.66 -6.11 15.83
C PHE A 176 -34.89 -5.61 14.60
N CYS A 177 -35.51 -4.78 13.76
CA CYS A 177 -34.85 -4.20 12.58
C CYS A 177 -33.66 -3.30 12.97
N GLY A 178 -33.81 -2.50 14.03
CA GLY A 178 -32.71 -1.69 14.58
C GLY A 178 -31.55 -2.56 15.06
N ALA A 179 -31.82 -3.63 15.80
CA ALA A 179 -30.81 -4.59 16.27
C ALA A 179 -30.12 -5.29 15.09
N LEU A 180 -30.89 -5.68 14.08
CA LEU A 180 -30.39 -6.35 12.87
C LEU A 180 -29.38 -5.47 12.11
N VAL A 181 -29.68 -4.19 11.90
CA VAL A 181 -28.75 -3.25 11.25
C VAL A 181 -27.49 -3.02 12.10
N ALA A 182 -27.65 -2.78 13.40
CA ALA A 182 -26.54 -2.51 14.30
C ALA A 182 -25.57 -3.70 14.44
N VAL A 183 -26.11 -4.92 14.59
CA VAL A 183 -25.29 -6.15 14.66
C VAL A 183 -24.61 -6.41 13.32
N SER A 184 -25.31 -6.21 12.19
CA SER A 184 -24.72 -6.37 10.86
C SER A 184 -23.59 -5.36 10.61
N TYR A 185 -23.72 -4.12 11.09
CA TYR A 185 -22.67 -3.11 11.04
C TYR A 185 -21.43 -3.55 11.85
N CYS A 186 -21.60 -3.98 13.11
CA CYS A 186 -20.50 -4.48 13.94
C CYS A 186 -19.79 -5.69 13.30
N LEU A 187 -20.54 -6.66 12.77
CA LEU A 187 -19.98 -7.83 12.09
C LEU A 187 -19.23 -7.45 10.82
N SER A 188 -19.70 -6.45 10.07
CA SER A 188 -19.01 -5.95 8.87
C SER A 188 -17.67 -5.28 9.16
N ARG A 189 -17.50 -4.71 10.36
CA ARG A 189 -16.28 -4.01 10.82
C ARG A 189 -15.27 -4.95 11.48
N SER A 190 -15.70 -6.13 11.91
CA SER A 190 -14.90 -7.15 12.59
C SER A 190 -14.08 -7.99 11.60
N THR A 191 -12.77 -8.05 11.85
CA THR A 191 -11.80 -8.84 11.06
C THR A 191 -11.92 -10.34 11.35
N SER A 192 -11.63 -11.18 10.35
CA SER A 192 -11.57 -12.64 10.54
C SER A 192 -10.42 -13.11 11.45
N ASN A 193 -9.32 -12.34 11.53
CA ASN A 193 -8.14 -12.72 12.31
C ASN A 193 -8.38 -12.53 13.83
N HIS A 194 -8.38 -13.63 14.57
CA HIS A 194 -8.61 -13.63 16.03
C HIS A 194 -7.38 -13.22 16.84
N GLU A 195 -6.16 -13.33 16.29
CA GLU A 195 -4.91 -13.14 17.04
C GLU A 195 -4.81 -11.74 17.63
N TYR A 196 -5.23 -10.73 16.87
CA TYR A 196 -5.17 -9.34 17.31
C TYR A 196 -6.15 -9.02 18.46
N ILE A 197 -7.36 -9.59 18.41
CA ILE A 197 -8.36 -9.39 19.45
C ILE A 197 -7.92 -10.12 20.73
N TRP A 198 -7.36 -11.33 20.57
CA TRP A 198 -6.82 -12.09 21.70
C TRP A 198 -5.61 -11.40 22.34
N ASP A 199 -4.67 -10.89 21.53
CA ASP A 199 -3.52 -10.11 22.01
C ASP A 199 -3.97 -8.82 22.71
N MET A 200 -5.02 -8.15 22.20
CA MET A 200 -5.61 -7.00 22.89
C MET A 200 -6.20 -7.38 24.25
N LEU A 201 -6.96 -8.48 24.31
CA LEU A 201 -7.56 -9.01 25.54
C LEU A 201 -6.49 -9.41 26.57
N THR A 202 -5.45 -10.13 26.14
CA THR A 202 -4.35 -10.54 27.03
C THR A 202 -3.56 -9.33 27.52
N ARG A 203 -3.32 -8.31 26.68
CA ARG A 203 -2.68 -7.04 27.11
C ARG A 203 -3.53 -6.26 28.12
N LEU A 204 -4.85 -6.23 27.95
CA LEU A 204 -5.77 -5.59 28.90
C LEU A 204 -5.83 -6.35 30.25
N LEU A 205 -5.81 -7.68 30.20
CA LEU A 205 -5.83 -8.54 31.40
C LEU A 205 -4.47 -8.55 32.12
N ASN A 206 -3.35 -8.55 31.40
CA ASN A 206 -1.99 -8.66 31.95
C ASN A 206 -1.29 -7.30 32.10
N LYS A 207 -2.00 -6.27 32.60
CA LYS A 207 -1.43 -4.94 32.86
C LYS A 207 -0.16 -4.97 33.74
N LYS A 208 -0.02 -5.97 34.63
CA LYS A 208 1.12 -6.19 35.54
C LYS A 208 2.41 -6.72 34.89
N MET A 209 2.36 -7.36 33.71
CA MET A 209 3.57 -7.91 33.07
C MET A 209 4.37 -6.84 32.30
N ARG A 210 3.73 -5.73 31.93
CA ARG A 210 4.31 -4.63 31.13
C ARG A 210 5.41 -3.87 31.89
N GLU A 211 5.22 -3.66 33.20
CA GLU A 211 6.21 -2.99 34.06
C GLU A 211 7.51 -3.82 34.22
N LYS A 212 7.45 -5.14 34.02
CA LYS A 212 8.58 -6.05 34.20
C LYS A 212 9.43 -6.27 32.93
N GLN A 213 8.90 -5.91 31.76
CA GLN A 213 9.54 -6.13 30.46
C GLN A 213 10.26 -4.89 29.92
N GLN A 214 9.99 -3.71 30.49
CA GLN A 214 10.69 -2.46 30.16
C GLN A 214 12.07 -2.31 30.84
N SER A 215 12.45 -3.21 31.74
CA SER A 215 13.72 -3.14 32.49
C SER A 215 14.91 -3.84 31.83
N SER A 216 14.77 -4.40 30.61
CA SER A 216 15.91 -4.90 29.83
C SER A 216 16.33 -3.86 28.79
N PRO A 217 17.56 -3.32 28.84
CA PRO A 217 18.11 -2.55 27.72
C PRO A 217 18.38 -3.52 26.54
N ASP A 218 18.28 -3.03 25.31
CA ASP A 218 18.58 -3.70 24.02
C ASP A 218 17.45 -4.38 23.23
N ASN A 219 16.23 -4.52 23.77
CA ASN A 219 15.08 -4.86 22.94
C ASN A 219 14.38 -3.58 22.46
N VAL A 220 14.81 -3.05 21.31
CA VAL A 220 14.05 -2.03 20.57
C VAL A 220 12.66 -2.59 20.33
N SER A 221 11.67 -2.13 21.11
CA SER A 221 10.29 -2.55 21.00
C SER A 221 9.78 -2.17 19.62
N ASP A 222 9.25 -3.12 18.86
CA ASP A 222 8.67 -2.88 17.55
C ASP A 222 7.59 -1.77 17.65
N PRO A 223 7.83 -0.57 17.11
CA PRO A 223 6.90 0.56 17.24
C PRO A 223 5.56 0.25 16.55
N LEU A 224 5.54 -0.70 15.61
CA LEU A 224 4.35 -1.05 14.84
C LEU A 224 3.27 -1.71 15.71
N GLY A 225 3.68 -2.53 16.69
CA GLY A 225 2.76 -3.26 17.57
C GLY A 225 1.95 -2.35 18.48
N GLU A 226 2.55 -1.27 18.99
CA GLU A 226 1.84 -0.30 19.84
C GLU A 226 0.89 0.57 19.01
N ILE A 227 1.33 1.05 17.83
CA ILE A 227 0.48 1.86 16.94
C ILE A 227 -0.75 1.05 16.49
N TYR A 228 -0.55 -0.23 16.18
CA TYR A 228 -1.63 -1.12 15.76
C TYR A 228 -2.65 -1.36 16.90
N PHE A 229 -2.19 -1.61 18.12
CA PHE A 229 -3.05 -1.74 19.30
C PHE A 229 -3.90 -0.48 19.55
N GLN A 230 -3.28 0.70 19.50
CA GLN A 230 -4.01 1.97 19.68
C GLN A 230 -5.07 2.19 18.60
N THR A 231 -4.77 1.80 17.36
CA THR A 231 -5.73 1.90 16.23
C THR A 231 -6.93 0.99 16.46
N LEU A 232 -6.69 -0.28 16.82
CA LEU A 232 -7.75 -1.25 17.08
C LEU A 232 -8.66 -0.86 18.24
N TRP A 233 -8.09 -0.39 19.34
CA TRP A 233 -8.86 0.03 20.50
C TRP A 233 -9.78 1.22 20.18
N ARG A 234 -9.23 2.24 19.50
CA ARG A 234 -10.03 3.40 19.05
C ARG A 234 -11.16 2.93 18.16
N ARG A 235 -10.88 2.09 17.18
CA ARG A 235 -11.86 1.54 16.25
C ARG A 235 -13.00 0.81 16.97
N LEU A 236 -12.70 -0.11 17.89
CA LEU A 236 -13.73 -0.85 18.62
C LEU A 236 -14.66 0.07 19.42
N LEU A 237 -14.10 1.10 20.06
CA LEU A 237 -14.89 2.12 20.75
C LEU A 237 -15.77 2.92 19.77
N THR A 238 -15.22 3.31 18.62
CA THR A 238 -15.97 4.03 17.58
C THR A 238 -17.14 3.17 17.05
N ASP A 239 -16.90 1.89 16.85
CA ASP A 239 -17.87 0.96 16.28
C ASP A 239 -19.03 0.72 17.24
N LEU A 240 -18.75 0.59 18.54
CA LEU A 240 -19.78 0.48 19.57
C LEU A 240 -20.69 1.73 19.60
N LEU A 241 -20.10 2.93 19.55
CA LEU A 241 -20.87 4.18 19.57
C LEU A 241 -21.74 4.34 18.32
N VAL A 242 -21.20 4.06 17.14
CA VAL A 242 -21.95 4.14 15.87
C VAL A 242 -23.03 3.06 15.81
N ALA A 243 -22.77 1.85 16.31
CA ALA A 243 -23.77 0.78 16.39
C ALA A 243 -24.93 1.17 17.31
N MET A 244 -24.65 1.77 18.47
CA MET A 244 -25.71 2.27 19.37
C MET A 244 -26.51 3.41 18.76
N PHE A 245 -25.85 4.35 18.05
CA PHE A 245 -26.54 5.42 17.36
C PHE A 245 -27.44 4.91 16.22
N THR A 246 -26.90 4.02 15.37
CA THR A 246 -27.64 3.41 14.26
C THR A 246 -28.81 2.56 14.77
N PHE A 247 -28.62 1.83 15.87
CA PHE A 247 -29.70 1.10 16.54
C PHE A 247 -30.88 2.01 16.92
N VAL A 248 -30.61 3.12 17.61
CA VAL A 248 -31.65 4.08 18.02
C VAL A 248 -32.28 4.77 16.82
N ALA A 249 -31.47 5.22 15.85
CA ALA A 249 -31.95 5.93 14.68
C ALA A 249 -32.84 5.07 13.79
N VAL A 250 -32.42 3.82 13.49
CA VAL A 250 -33.20 2.88 12.67
C VAL A 250 -34.48 2.47 13.38
N THR A 251 -34.44 2.24 14.70
CA THR A 251 -35.64 1.92 15.48
C THR A 251 -36.63 3.08 15.44
N ALA A 252 -36.18 4.30 15.72
CA ALA A 252 -37.04 5.49 15.71
C ALA A 252 -37.66 5.74 14.33
N LEU A 253 -36.87 5.57 13.26
CA LEU A 253 -37.31 5.70 11.88
C LEU A 253 -38.32 4.61 11.52
N ASN A 254 -38.11 3.35 11.91
CA ASN A 254 -39.00 2.24 11.58
C ASN A 254 -40.32 2.25 12.36
N VAL A 255 -40.38 2.93 13.52
CA VAL A 255 -41.66 3.20 14.24
C VAL A 255 -42.56 4.15 13.43
N THR A 256 -42.00 4.98 12.55
CA THR A 256 -42.81 5.90 11.74
C THR A 256 -43.66 5.16 10.70
N SER A 257 -44.80 5.73 10.34
CA SER A 257 -45.73 5.15 9.34
C SER A 257 -45.21 5.22 7.89
N VAL A 258 -44.02 5.76 7.66
CA VAL A 258 -43.42 5.96 6.33
C VAL A 258 -43.24 4.64 5.58
N PHE A 259 -42.94 3.54 6.29
CA PHE A 259 -42.64 2.23 5.70
C PHE A 259 -43.87 1.40 5.30
N CYS A 260 -45.10 1.86 5.63
CA CYS A 260 -46.30 1.03 5.45
C CYS A 260 -47.42 1.71 4.65
N ARG A 261 -47.34 3.02 4.37
CA ARG A 261 -48.49 3.76 3.82
C ARG A 261 -48.63 3.64 2.30
N SER A 262 -47.55 3.33 1.57
CA SER A 262 -47.55 3.18 0.10
C SER A 262 -46.26 2.55 -0.42
N GLU A 263 -46.32 1.80 -1.53
CA GLU A 263 -45.15 1.23 -2.24
C GLU A 263 -44.35 2.27 -3.05
N ILE A 264 -44.97 3.41 -3.40
CA ILE A 264 -44.37 4.51 -4.19
C ILE A 264 -43.02 5.02 -3.62
N PRO A 265 -42.90 5.38 -2.33
CA PRO A 265 -41.62 5.84 -1.75
C PRO A 265 -40.53 4.76 -1.80
N ALA A 266 -40.90 3.47 -1.71
CA ALA A 266 -39.94 2.39 -1.84
C ALA A 266 -39.35 2.36 -3.26
N TYR A 267 -40.18 2.47 -4.30
CA TYR A 267 -39.70 2.53 -5.69
C TYR A 267 -38.84 3.77 -5.98
N ILE A 268 -39.15 4.92 -5.38
CA ILE A 268 -38.30 6.13 -5.51
C ILE A 268 -36.91 5.84 -4.94
N ILE A 269 -36.82 5.28 -3.73
CA ILE A 269 -35.54 4.96 -3.10
C ILE A 269 -34.81 3.86 -3.88
N TYR A 270 -35.52 2.83 -4.36
CA TYR A 270 -34.94 1.79 -5.20
C TYR A 270 -34.31 2.38 -6.47
N SER A 271 -35.02 3.27 -7.16
CA SER A 271 -34.50 3.95 -8.35
C SER A 271 -33.25 4.78 -8.04
N LEU A 272 -33.24 5.51 -6.91
CA LEU A 272 -32.10 6.30 -6.46
C LEU A 272 -30.89 5.42 -6.13
N THR A 273 -31.10 4.28 -5.46
CA THR A 273 -30.06 3.29 -5.18
C THR A 273 -29.47 2.72 -6.49
N CYS A 274 -30.32 2.36 -7.46
CA CYS A 274 -29.86 1.86 -8.75
C CYS A 274 -29.02 2.90 -9.52
N VAL A 275 -29.50 4.14 -9.62
CA VAL A 275 -28.78 5.22 -10.31
C VAL A 275 -27.45 5.52 -9.63
N THR A 276 -27.45 5.65 -8.31
CA THR A 276 -26.23 5.92 -7.53
C THR A 276 -25.21 4.79 -7.68
N GLY A 277 -25.64 3.53 -7.62
CA GLY A 277 -24.77 2.37 -7.81
C GLY A 277 -24.15 2.30 -9.22
N VAL A 278 -24.91 2.63 -10.28
CA VAL A 278 -24.37 2.70 -11.65
C VAL A 278 -23.33 3.82 -11.78
N VAL A 279 -23.60 5.00 -11.21
CA VAL A 279 -22.63 6.11 -11.21
C VAL A 279 -21.35 5.73 -10.47
N ASN A 280 -21.46 5.21 -9.25
CA ASN A 280 -20.32 4.92 -8.37
C ASN A 280 -19.49 3.72 -8.81
N HIS A 281 -20.12 2.64 -9.29
CA HIS A 281 -19.44 1.37 -9.53
C HIS A 281 -19.23 1.05 -11.02
N TYR A 282 -20.05 1.61 -11.91
CA TYR A 282 -19.88 1.44 -13.35
C TYR A 282 -19.14 2.62 -14.00
N ILE A 283 -19.70 3.84 -13.92
CA ILE A 283 -19.23 5.02 -14.65
C ILE A 283 -17.90 5.54 -14.10
N ILE A 284 -17.83 5.92 -12.82
CA ILE A 284 -16.62 6.54 -12.24
C ILE A 284 -15.38 5.65 -12.41
N PRO A 285 -15.43 4.33 -12.12
CA PRO A 285 -14.27 3.47 -12.31
C PRO A 285 -13.85 3.34 -13.77
N HIS A 286 -14.77 3.38 -14.75
CA HIS A 286 -14.42 3.31 -16.17
C HIS A 286 -13.77 4.60 -16.68
N VAL A 287 -14.22 5.76 -16.20
CA VAL A 287 -13.68 7.07 -16.59
C VAL A 287 -12.27 7.29 -16.05
N ARG A 288 -11.95 6.69 -14.90
CA ARG A 288 -10.63 6.75 -14.24
C ARG A 288 -9.65 5.65 -14.67
N LYS A 289 -10.12 4.60 -15.35
CA LYS A 289 -9.23 3.57 -15.89
C LYS A 289 -8.29 4.20 -16.90
N GLU A 290 -7.09 3.62 -16.99
CA GLU A 290 -6.09 3.97 -18.01
C GLU A 290 -6.69 4.01 -19.42
N MET A 291 -7.47 2.97 -19.76
CA MET A 291 -8.14 2.83 -21.04
C MET A 291 -9.66 2.67 -20.84
N PRO A 292 -10.41 3.78 -20.81
CA PRO A 292 -11.87 3.76 -20.70
C PRO A 292 -12.50 2.90 -21.82
N TRP A 293 -13.31 1.92 -21.40
CA TRP A 293 -13.95 0.92 -22.26
C TRP A 293 -13.02 0.20 -23.26
N LEU A 294 -11.70 0.23 -23.03
CA LEU A 294 -10.68 -0.25 -23.97
C LEU A 294 -10.78 0.38 -25.37
N CYS A 295 -11.29 1.62 -25.44
CA CYS A 295 -11.46 2.36 -26.69
C CYS A 295 -10.69 3.69 -26.69
N CYS A 296 -10.59 4.35 -25.54
CA CYS A 296 -9.81 5.59 -25.39
C CYS A 296 -8.35 5.26 -25.04
N ALA A 297 -7.42 6.03 -25.59
CA ALA A 297 -5.98 5.85 -25.40
C ALA A 297 -5.47 6.47 -24.09
N GLU A 298 -6.17 7.48 -23.58
CA GLU A 298 -5.84 8.16 -22.33
C GLU A 298 -7.04 8.11 -21.35
N PRO A 299 -6.79 8.18 -20.03
CA PRO A 299 -7.87 8.31 -19.06
C PRO A 299 -8.58 9.66 -19.22
N ILE A 300 -9.91 9.64 -19.13
CA ILE A 300 -10.74 10.86 -19.20
C ILE A 300 -10.52 11.71 -17.95
N VAL A 301 -10.39 11.07 -16.79
CA VAL A 301 -10.06 11.74 -15.53
C VAL A 301 -8.63 11.38 -15.17
N LYS A 302 -7.71 12.31 -15.46
CA LYS A 302 -6.29 12.20 -15.12
C LYS A 302 -6.08 12.42 -13.63
N ALA A 303 -5.15 11.68 -13.04
CA ALA A 303 -4.66 11.94 -11.69
C ALA A 303 -3.84 13.24 -11.69
N SER A 304 -3.78 13.95 -10.55
CA SER A 304 -2.97 15.16 -10.41
C SER A 304 -1.48 14.89 -10.70
N GLU A 305 -1.01 13.68 -10.42
CA GLU A 305 0.39 13.28 -10.55
C GLU A 305 0.75 12.76 -11.94
N TRP A 306 -0.22 12.72 -12.87
CA TRP A 306 -0.06 12.11 -14.18
C TRP A 306 1.04 12.77 -15.00
N ASP A 307 1.04 14.10 -15.07
CA ASP A 307 1.99 14.87 -15.89
C ASP A 307 3.35 15.12 -15.20
N CYS A 308 3.45 14.86 -13.89
CA CYS A 308 4.71 15.02 -13.16
C CYS A 308 5.72 13.94 -13.56
N TYR A 309 6.98 14.28 -13.87
CA TYR A 309 8.00 13.26 -14.10
C TYR A 309 8.41 12.56 -12.78
N GLU A 310 8.81 13.35 -11.77
CA GLU A 310 9.05 12.90 -10.38
C GLU A 310 8.03 13.53 -9.43
N VAL A 311 7.52 12.75 -8.48
CA VAL A 311 6.55 13.20 -7.47
C VAL A 311 7.29 13.47 -6.17
N GLN A 312 7.16 14.69 -5.64
CA GLN A 312 7.84 15.11 -4.40
C GLN A 312 6.91 15.11 -3.17
N GLU A 313 5.59 15.21 -3.39
CA GLU A 313 4.60 15.31 -2.32
C GLU A 313 3.67 14.09 -2.26
N HIS A 314 2.97 13.94 -1.13
CA HIS A 314 1.89 12.97 -1.03
C HIS A 314 0.76 13.28 -2.04
N PRO A 315 0.18 12.26 -2.69
CA PRO A 315 -0.86 12.45 -3.68
C PRO A 315 -2.09 13.15 -3.09
N ARG A 316 -2.48 14.28 -3.69
CA ARG A 316 -3.57 15.13 -3.20
C ARG A 316 -4.93 14.49 -3.54
N VAL A 317 -5.95 14.77 -2.72
CA VAL A 317 -7.31 14.26 -2.96
C VAL A 317 -8.04 15.20 -3.92
N THR A 318 -8.38 14.69 -5.10
CA THR A 318 -9.08 15.42 -6.16
C THR A 318 -10.56 15.65 -5.82
N VAL A 319 -11.22 16.58 -6.53
CA VAL A 319 -12.66 16.86 -6.32
C VAL A 319 -13.53 15.63 -6.61
N ILE A 320 -13.18 14.86 -7.65
CA ILE A 320 -13.88 13.64 -8.03
C ILE A 320 -13.75 12.57 -6.94
N GLU A 321 -12.58 12.46 -6.31
CA GLU A 321 -12.39 11.58 -5.17
C GLU A 321 -13.22 11.99 -3.96
N ARG A 322 -13.36 13.30 -3.68
CA ARG A 322 -14.26 13.80 -2.62
C ARG A 322 -15.72 13.49 -2.93
N PHE A 323 -16.14 13.67 -4.19
CA PHE A 323 -17.48 13.31 -4.63
C PHE A 323 -17.74 11.81 -4.49
N LEU A 324 -16.78 10.97 -4.92
CA LEU A 324 -16.88 9.51 -4.77
C LEU A 324 -16.96 9.11 -3.29
N GLN A 325 -16.14 9.70 -2.42
CA GLN A 325 -16.23 9.48 -0.97
C GLN A 325 -17.62 9.80 -0.41
N LEU A 326 -18.17 10.97 -0.74
CA LEU A 326 -19.51 11.38 -0.30
C LEU A 326 -20.59 10.44 -0.84
N SER A 327 -20.55 10.15 -2.14
CA SER A 327 -21.53 9.31 -2.82
C SER A 327 -21.51 7.88 -2.26
N LEU A 328 -20.34 7.29 -2.04
CA LEU A 328 -20.18 5.98 -1.41
C LEU A 328 -20.66 5.97 0.05
N TYR A 329 -20.43 7.07 0.79
CA TYR A 329 -20.94 7.19 2.16
C TYR A 329 -22.48 7.22 2.20
N VAL A 330 -23.11 7.98 1.30
CA VAL A 330 -24.57 8.06 1.16
C VAL A 330 -25.15 6.72 0.71
N GLU A 331 -24.55 6.09 -0.30
CA GLU A 331 -24.97 4.78 -0.80
C GLU A 331 -24.95 3.74 0.33
N LYS A 332 -23.83 3.65 1.05
CA LYS A 332 -23.59 2.66 2.09
C LYS A 332 -24.44 2.85 3.34
N ASN A 333 -24.56 4.08 3.86
CA ASN A 333 -25.15 4.33 5.18
C ASN A 333 -26.62 4.78 5.11
N ILE A 334 -27.10 5.23 3.96
CA ILE A 334 -28.46 5.79 3.81
C ILE A 334 -29.26 4.96 2.81
N LEU A 335 -28.83 4.88 1.55
CA LEU A 335 -29.65 4.31 0.47
C LEU A 335 -29.88 2.80 0.64
N TYR A 336 -28.83 2.00 0.82
CA TYR A 336 -28.99 0.55 1.03
C TYR A 336 -29.79 0.23 2.29
N PRO A 337 -29.46 0.78 3.49
CA PRO A 337 -30.24 0.49 4.69
C PRO A 337 -31.71 0.85 4.56
N LEU A 338 -32.05 2.01 3.97
CA LEU A 338 -33.44 2.39 3.72
C LEU A 338 -34.13 1.41 2.78
N SER A 339 -33.51 1.07 1.65
CA SER A 339 -34.11 0.17 0.66
C SER A 339 -34.42 -1.21 1.25
N PHE A 340 -33.51 -1.77 2.05
CA PHE A 340 -33.73 -3.05 2.71
C PHE A 340 -34.72 -2.96 3.87
N LEU A 341 -34.78 -1.85 4.60
CA LEU A 341 -35.83 -1.63 5.61
C LEU A 341 -37.23 -1.59 4.97
N PHE A 342 -37.41 -0.93 3.83
CA PHE A 342 -38.68 -1.00 3.08
C PHE A 342 -39.01 -2.44 2.69
N ALA A 343 -38.02 -3.18 2.17
CA ALA A 343 -38.20 -4.56 1.74
C ALA A 343 -38.61 -5.51 2.89
N LEU A 344 -37.98 -5.37 4.06
CA LEU A 344 -38.26 -6.20 5.23
C LEU A 344 -39.66 -5.92 5.79
N ASN A 345 -40.07 -4.66 5.91
CA ASN A 345 -41.39 -4.31 6.45
C ASN A 345 -42.53 -4.74 5.52
N LEU A 346 -42.36 -4.59 4.19
CA LEU A 346 -43.36 -5.04 3.21
C LEU A 346 -43.50 -6.56 3.19
N SER A 347 -42.40 -7.30 3.39
CA SER A 347 -42.39 -8.77 3.30
C SER A 347 -42.71 -9.48 4.63
N ALA A 348 -42.68 -8.76 5.77
CA ALA A 348 -42.83 -9.36 7.10
C ALA A 348 -44.15 -10.12 7.28
N LEU A 349 -45.28 -9.51 6.90
CA LEU A 349 -46.60 -10.15 7.02
C LEU A 349 -46.75 -11.36 6.08
N HIS A 350 -46.20 -11.25 4.85
CA HIS A 350 -46.18 -12.35 3.90
C HIS A 350 -45.44 -13.57 4.45
N TYR A 351 -44.26 -13.38 5.06
CA TYR A 351 -43.50 -14.48 5.65
C TYR A 351 -44.18 -15.10 6.86
N GLN A 352 -44.85 -14.30 7.71
CA GLN A 352 -45.59 -14.82 8.86
C GLN A 352 -46.72 -15.78 8.43
N THR A 353 -47.49 -15.41 7.41
CA THR A 353 -48.59 -16.25 6.91
C THR A 353 -48.12 -17.56 6.27
N ARG A 354 -46.93 -17.57 5.65
CA ARG A 354 -46.42 -18.69 4.87
C ARG A 354 -45.52 -19.66 5.64
N PHE A 355 -44.63 -19.15 6.49
CA PHE A 355 -43.64 -19.95 7.24
C PHE A 355 -43.97 -20.07 8.74
N GLY A 356 -45.06 -19.45 9.20
CA GLY A 356 -45.39 -19.33 10.62
C GLY A 356 -44.43 -18.40 11.38
N GLU A 357 -44.68 -18.18 12.66
CA GLU A 357 -43.93 -17.23 13.49
C GLU A 357 -42.43 -17.60 13.62
N PHE A 358 -42.15 -18.89 13.88
CA PHE A 358 -40.79 -19.40 14.04
C PHE A 358 -39.98 -19.35 12.73
N GLY A 359 -40.60 -19.80 11.63
CA GLY A 359 -39.96 -19.84 10.31
C GLY A 359 -39.74 -18.45 9.73
N ALA A 360 -40.72 -17.56 9.86
CA ALA A 360 -40.60 -16.16 9.43
C ALA A 360 -39.46 -15.44 10.16
N ALA A 361 -39.34 -15.63 11.49
CA ALA A 361 -38.23 -15.07 12.26
C ALA A 361 -36.86 -15.55 11.77
N LEU A 362 -36.72 -16.85 11.46
CA LEU A 362 -35.45 -17.41 10.99
C LEU A 362 -35.09 -16.91 9.59
N VAL A 363 -36.04 -16.97 8.65
CA VAL A 363 -35.81 -16.52 7.27
C VAL A 363 -35.48 -15.04 7.22
N LEU A 364 -36.21 -14.21 7.97
CA LEU A 364 -35.99 -12.76 8.00
C LEU A 364 -34.65 -12.40 8.67
N THR A 365 -34.24 -13.11 9.71
CA THR A 365 -32.94 -12.85 10.36
C THR A 365 -31.76 -13.22 9.47
N VAL A 366 -31.80 -14.39 8.81
CA VAL A 366 -30.72 -14.84 7.92
C VAL A 366 -30.67 -14.00 6.65
N ALA A 367 -31.79 -13.79 5.97
CA ALA A 367 -31.86 -12.96 4.77
C ALA A 367 -31.49 -11.50 5.09
N GLY A 368 -32.04 -10.96 6.18
CA GLY A 368 -31.74 -9.61 6.67
C GLY A 368 -30.26 -9.41 7.00
N MET A 369 -29.63 -10.37 7.70
CA MET A 369 -28.22 -10.30 8.03
C MET A 369 -27.36 -10.26 6.77
N LYS A 370 -27.65 -11.12 5.77
CA LYS A 370 -26.92 -11.09 4.51
C LYS A 370 -27.10 -9.77 3.77
N LEU A 371 -28.33 -9.24 3.67
CA LEU A 371 -28.61 -7.96 2.99
C LEU A 371 -27.79 -6.83 3.58
N PHE A 372 -27.92 -6.59 4.89
CA PHE A 372 -27.24 -5.47 5.54
C PHE A 372 -25.74 -5.68 5.59
N ARG A 373 -25.26 -6.88 5.96
CA ARG A 373 -23.82 -7.13 6.05
C ARG A 373 -23.12 -7.00 4.69
N SER A 374 -23.69 -7.58 3.64
CA SER A 374 -23.13 -7.47 2.27
C SER A 374 -23.13 -6.04 1.74
N SER A 375 -24.13 -5.24 2.09
CA SER A 375 -24.18 -3.81 1.74
C SER A 375 -23.06 -2.99 2.37
N PHE A 376 -22.55 -3.41 3.54
CA PHE A 376 -21.44 -2.74 4.20
C PHE A 376 -20.06 -3.24 3.75
N THR A 377 -19.95 -4.52 3.33
CA THR A 377 -18.67 -5.16 3.01
C THR A 377 -18.30 -5.06 1.53
N GLU A 378 -19.22 -5.33 0.59
CA GLU A 378 -18.90 -5.42 -0.85
C GLU A 378 -19.93 -4.70 -1.73
N LEU A 379 -19.87 -3.36 -1.77
CA LEU A 379 -20.81 -2.54 -2.55
C LEU A 379 -20.69 -2.74 -4.08
N SER A 380 -19.47 -3.03 -4.56
CA SER A 380 -19.16 -3.09 -5.99
C SER A 380 -19.93 -4.17 -6.76
N ARG A 381 -20.47 -5.19 -6.08
CA ARG A 381 -21.32 -6.23 -6.68
C ARG A 381 -22.80 -6.05 -6.36
N GLN A 382 -23.13 -5.41 -5.23
CA GLN A 382 -24.52 -5.33 -4.76
C GLN A 382 -25.43 -4.59 -5.75
N TYR A 383 -24.95 -3.54 -6.41
CA TYR A 383 -25.80 -2.76 -7.32
C TYR A 383 -26.35 -3.61 -8.49
N LEU A 384 -25.55 -4.53 -9.06
CA LEU A 384 -25.99 -5.42 -10.15
C LEU A 384 -26.99 -6.47 -9.64
N VAL A 385 -26.73 -7.03 -8.46
CA VAL A 385 -27.65 -7.99 -7.81
C VAL A 385 -28.98 -7.30 -7.52
N PHE A 386 -28.95 -6.08 -7.01
CA PHE A 386 -30.14 -5.29 -6.69
C PHE A 386 -30.94 -4.90 -7.95
N ILE A 387 -30.27 -4.42 -9.01
CA ILE A 387 -30.94 -4.09 -10.28
C ILE A 387 -31.58 -5.33 -10.90
N PHE A 388 -30.86 -6.46 -10.94
CA PHE A 388 -31.38 -7.70 -11.52
C PHE A 388 -32.56 -8.26 -10.72
N THR A 389 -32.48 -8.28 -9.39
CA THR A 389 -33.58 -8.75 -8.53
C THR A 389 -34.84 -7.91 -8.72
N LEU A 390 -34.71 -6.58 -8.77
CA LEU A 390 -35.83 -5.70 -9.00
C LEU A 390 -36.48 -5.92 -10.37
N PHE A 391 -35.70 -5.96 -11.45
CA PHE A 391 -36.27 -6.16 -12.79
C PHE A 391 -36.90 -7.55 -12.96
N PHE A 392 -36.19 -8.59 -12.53
CA PHE A 392 -36.65 -9.96 -12.71
C PHE A 392 -37.91 -10.28 -11.89
N PHE A 393 -37.95 -9.91 -10.60
CA PHE A 393 -39.07 -10.30 -9.72
C PHE A 393 -40.18 -9.28 -9.64
N ASN A 394 -39.92 -7.97 -9.76
CA ASN A 394 -41.02 -6.99 -9.68
C ASN A 394 -41.69 -6.74 -11.03
N PHE A 395 -40.98 -6.89 -12.16
CA PHE A 395 -41.52 -6.58 -13.48
C PHE A 395 -41.77 -7.83 -14.34
N ASP A 396 -40.75 -8.66 -14.58
CA ASP A 396 -40.86 -9.77 -15.53
C ASP A 396 -41.63 -10.98 -14.95
N TYR A 397 -41.28 -11.42 -13.74
CA TYR A 397 -41.78 -12.65 -13.11
C TYR A 397 -42.35 -12.44 -11.70
N ARG A 398 -43.34 -11.56 -11.58
CA ARG A 398 -44.01 -11.24 -10.29
C ARG A 398 -44.62 -12.44 -9.58
N HIS A 399 -45.08 -13.45 -10.31
CA HIS A 399 -45.70 -14.65 -9.75
C HIS A 399 -44.70 -15.61 -9.07
N LEU A 400 -43.40 -15.49 -9.36
CA LEU A 400 -42.34 -16.31 -8.75
C LEU A 400 -41.73 -15.67 -7.50
N SER A 401 -42.02 -14.39 -7.22
CA SER A 401 -41.43 -13.67 -6.09
C SER A 401 -42.00 -14.18 -4.77
N GLU A 402 -41.11 -14.48 -3.82
CA GLU A 402 -41.47 -14.79 -2.44
C GLU A 402 -41.17 -13.62 -1.49
N GLY A 403 -40.89 -12.43 -2.05
CA GLY A 403 -40.49 -11.24 -1.34
C GLY A 403 -39.01 -10.91 -1.56
N LEU A 404 -38.72 -9.61 -1.69
CA LEU A 404 -37.40 -9.08 -2.06
C LEU A 404 -36.24 -9.62 -1.19
N PRO A 405 -36.39 -9.81 0.15
CA PRO A 405 -35.28 -10.31 0.96
C PRO A 405 -34.81 -11.73 0.58
N LEU A 406 -35.74 -12.64 0.32
CA LEU A 406 -35.43 -14.02 -0.07
C LEU A 406 -34.95 -14.08 -1.53
N ASP A 407 -35.62 -13.34 -2.41
CA ASP A 407 -35.25 -13.23 -3.83
C ASP A 407 -33.80 -12.72 -3.98
N TYR A 408 -33.43 -11.68 -3.22
CA TYR A 408 -32.07 -11.14 -3.21
C TYR A 408 -31.04 -12.12 -2.67
N LEU A 409 -31.38 -12.90 -1.63
CA LEU A 409 -30.51 -13.94 -1.10
C LEU A 409 -30.12 -14.93 -2.21
N ILE A 410 -31.09 -15.39 -2.99
CA ILE A 410 -30.89 -16.40 -4.04
C ILE A 410 -30.16 -15.80 -5.24
N ILE A 411 -30.61 -14.65 -5.75
CA ILE A 411 -29.91 -14.00 -6.87
C ILE A 411 -28.49 -13.63 -6.49
N GLY A 412 -28.22 -13.19 -5.26
CA GLY A 412 -26.85 -12.91 -4.81
C GLY A 412 -25.94 -14.13 -4.91
N ILE A 413 -26.44 -15.33 -4.59
CA ILE A 413 -25.69 -16.58 -4.76
C ILE A 413 -25.52 -16.89 -6.25
N LEU A 414 -26.59 -16.88 -7.03
CA LEU A 414 -26.55 -17.18 -8.46
C LEU A 414 -25.61 -16.24 -9.22
N PHE A 415 -25.67 -14.95 -8.94
CA PHE A 415 -24.84 -13.93 -9.56
C PHE A 415 -23.36 -14.13 -9.23
N SER A 416 -23.03 -14.47 -7.98
CA SER A 416 -21.64 -14.76 -7.60
C SER A 416 -21.06 -15.96 -8.37
N LYS A 417 -21.83 -17.04 -8.52
CA LYS A 417 -21.42 -18.24 -9.25
C LYS A 417 -21.38 -18.02 -10.76
N PHE A 418 -22.29 -17.20 -11.29
CA PHE A 418 -22.29 -16.80 -12.69
C PHE A 418 -21.09 -15.90 -13.02
N TYR A 419 -20.73 -14.97 -12.14
CA TYR A 419 -19.55 -14.14 -12.32
C TYR A 419 -18.26 -14.97 -12.33
N ASP A 420 -18.15 -15.97 -11.45
CA ASP A 420 -17.04 -16.92 -11.46
C ASP A 420 -16.99 -17.75 -12.75
N LEU A 421 -18.15 -18.16 -13.29
CA LEU A 421 -18.24 -18.84 -14.59
C LEU A 421 -17.71 -17.96 -15.72
N LEU A 422 -18.11 -16.69 -15.75
CA LEU A 422 -17.63 -15.74 -16.77
C LEU A 422 -16.11 -15.55 -16.71
N LEU A 423 -15.54 -15.41 -15.51
CA LEU A 423 -14.09 -15.27 -15.34
C LEU A 423 -13.31 -16.50 -15.82
N LYS A 424 -13.83 -17.71 -15.55
CA LYS A 424 -13.23 -18.97 -16.01
C LYS A 424 -13.33 -19.13 -17.52
N MET A 425 -14.50 -18.84 -18.09
CA MET A 425 -14.70 -18.87 -19.55
C MET A 425 -13.78 -17.87 -20.25
N TYR A 426 -13.67 -16.64 -19.71
CA TYR A 426 -12.77 -15.61 -20.25
C TYR A 426 -11.31 -16.09 -20.26
N PHE A 427 -10.84 -16.70 -19.16
CA PHE A 427 -9.50 -17.28 -19.09
C PHE A 427 -9.30 -18.40 -20.14
N ILE A 428 -10.25 -19.34 -20.25
CA ILE A 428 -10.19 -20.44 -21.21
C ILE A 428 -10.13 -19.92 -22.65
N PHE A 429 -10.94 -18.91 -22.99
CA PHE A 429 -10.95 -18.32 -24.33
C PHE A 429 -9.63 -17.65 -24.69
N ILE A 430 -9.03 -16.91 -23.76
CA ILE A 430 -7.72 -16.28 -23.97
C ILE A 430 -6.63 -17.34 -24.11
N TYR A 431 -6.61 -18.33 -23.21
CA TYR A 431 -5.56 -19.34 -23.18
C TYR A 431 -5.54 -20.21 -24.46
N ILE A 432 -6.70 -20.43 -25.09
CA ILE A 432 -6.81 -21.25 -26.30
C ILE A 432 -6.84 -20.41 -27.60
N ALA A 433 -6.70 -19.08 -27.54
CA ALA A 433 -6.79 -18.24 -28.73
C ALA A 433 -5.66 -18.58 -29.75
N PRO A 434 -5.98 -19.00 -30.99
CA PRO A 434 -4.98 -19.53 -31.95
C PRO A 434 -3.95 -18.50 -32.42
N TRP A 435 -4.28 -17.21 -32.43
CA TRP A 435 -3.36 -16.13 -32.81
C TRP A 435 -2.44 -15.68 -31.67
N GLN A 436 -2.64 -16.16 -30.44
CA GLN A 436 -1.83 -15.80 -29.27
C GLN A 436 -0.79 -16.86 -28.91
N ILE A 437 -0.97 -18.09 -29.37
CA ILE A 437 -0.04 -19.18 -29.16
C ILE A 437 1.11 -19.00 -30.15
N SER A 438 2.32 -18.72 -29.64
CA SER A 438 3.52 -18.90 -30.45
C SER A 438 3.61 -20.39 -30.78
N TRP A 439 3.51 -20.74 -32.06
CA TRP A 439 3.56 -22.12 -32.58
C TRP A 439 4.95 -22.78 -32.43
N SER A 440 5.55 -22.72 -31.24
CA SER A 440 6.89 -23.22 -30.97
C SER A 440 6.93 -24.74 -30.81
N SER A 441 5.80 -25.40 -30.53
CA SER A 441 5.72 -26.86 -30.40
C SER A 441 4.71 -27.51 -31.35
N PRO A 442 5.06 -28.64 -32.02
CA PRO A 442 4.14 -29.41 -32.86
C PRO A 442 2.91 -29.94 -32.11
N GLY A 443 3.01 -30.12 -30.79
CA GLY A 443 1.91 -30.59 -29.95
C GLY A 443 0.74 -29.60 -29.89
N HIS A 444 1.00 -28.29 -29.89
CA HIS A 444 -0.05 -27.27 -29.90
C HIS A 444 -0.80 -27.22 -31.24
N ILE A 445 -0.11 -27.49 -32.34
CA ILE A 445 -0.72 -27.61 -33.69
C ILE A 445 -1.77 -28.73 -33.74
N ILE A 446 -1.48 -29.86 -33.09
CA ILE A 446 -2.39 -31.02 -33.09
C ILE A 446 -3.50 -30.88 -32.05
N ALA A 447 -3.22 -30.28 -30.89
CA ALA A 447 -4.17 -30.20 -29.78
C ALA A 447 -5.32 -29.21 -30.02
N GLN A 448 -5.16 -28.26 -30.94
CA GLN A 448 -6.14 -27.20 -31.17
C GLN A 448 -7.36 -27.63 -32.01
N PRO A 449 -7.21 -28.40 -33.11
CA PRO A 449 -8.36 -29.03 -33.78
C PRO A 449 -9.11 -30.02 -32.87
N LEU A 450 -8.39 -30.74 -32.01
CA LEU A 450 -8.98 -31.68 -31.04
C LEU A 450 -9.84 -30.98 -29.99
N LEU A 451 -9.68 -29.68 -29.78
CA LEU A 451 -10.51 -28.91 -28.85
C LEU A 451 -11.97 -28.83 -29.27
N VAL A 452 -12.25 -28.71 -30.58
CA VAL A 452 -13.62 -28.49 -31.10
C VAL A 452 -14.62 -29.54 -30.59
N PRO A 453 -14.37 -30.85 -30.68
CA PRO A 453 -15.26 -31.85 -30.10
C PRO A 453 -15.28 -31.86 -28.56
N HIS A 454 -14.24 -31.36 -27.90
CA HIS A 454 -14.14 -31.32 -26.44
C HIS A 454 -14.73 -30.04 -25.81
N ALA A 455 -15.08 -29.02 -26.60
CA ALA A 455 -15.63 -27.76 -26.11
C ALA A 455 -16.88 -27.92 -25.23
N PRO A 456 -17.88 -28.78 -25.55
CA PRO A 456 -19.03 -29.00 -24.67
C PRO A 456 -18.63 -29.58 -23.31
N ASN A 457 -17.66 -30.50 -23.29
CA ASN A 457 -17.15 -31.08 -22.06
C ASN A 457 -16.40 -30.03 -21.22
N ILE A 458 -15.58 -29.18 -21.84
CA ILE A 458 -14.90 -28.08 -21.14
C ILE A 458 -15.93 -27.12 -20.53
N PHE A 459 -16.98 -26.75 -21.28
CA PHE A 459 -18.06 -25.91 -20.76
C PHE A 459 -18.76 -26.56 -19.56
N PHE A 460 -19.11 -27.85 -19.68
CA PHE A 460 -19.76 -28.60 -18.59
C PHE A 460 -18.87 -28.69 -17.33
N GLN A 461 -17.58 -28.99 -17.51
CA GLN A 461 -16.61 -28.99 -16.41
C GLN A 461 -16.48 -27.60 -15.79
N THR A 462 -16.48 -26.54 -16.61
CA THR A 462 -16.41 -25.15 -16.14
C THR A 462 -17.66 -24.77 -15.35
N LEU A 463 -18.83 -25.23 -15.77
CA LEU A 463 -20.09 -25.03 -15.05
C LEU A 463 -20.04 -25.67 -13.67
N ILE A 464 -19.64 -26.95 -13.60
CA ILE A 464 -19.45 -27.66 -12.32
C ILE A 464 -18.40 -26.96 -11.46
N ALA A 465 -17.27 -26.55 -12.06
CA ALA A 465 -16.22 -25.82 -11.37
C ALA A 465 -16.71 -24.51 -10.75
N SER A 466 -17.66 -23.84 -11.40
CA SER A 466 -18.22 -22.57 -10.93
C SER A 466 -19.20 -22.77 -9.79
N ILE A 467 -20.06 -23.77 -9.88
CA ILE A 467 -20.99 -24.15 -8.80
C ILE A 467 -20.20 -24.55 -7.54
N VAL A 468 -19.22 -25.43 -7.70
CA VAL A 468 -18.43 -25.97 -6.58
C VAL A 468 -17.33 -25.02 -6.12
N GLY A 469 -17.02 -23.95 -6.85
CA GLY A 469 -15.94 -23.00 -6.50
C GLY A 469 -14.53 -23.55 -6.74
N CYS A 470 -14.40 -24.57 -7.59
CA CYS A 470 -13.11 -25.17 -8.00
C CYS A 470 -12.40 -24.31 -9.06
N PRO A 471 -11.07 -24.16 -8.97
CA PRO A 471 -10.28 -23.65 -10.09
C PRO A 471 -10.14 -24.73 -11.17
N ILE A 472 -10.01 -24.26 -12.41
CA ILE A 472 -9.78 -25.10 -13.59
C ILE A 472 -8.27 -25.13 -13.85
N ASN A 473 -7.70 -26.25 -14.28
CA ASN A 473 -6.26 -26.35 -14.55
C ASN A 473 -5.99 -26.73 -16.02
N PRO A 474 -5.10 -26.00 -16.73
CA PRO A 474 -4.54 -26.50 -17.97
C PRO A 474 -3.56 -27.63 -17.65
N VAL A 475 -3.77 -28.82 -18.23
CA VAL A 475 -2.94 -30.00 -17.98
C VAL A 475 -1.65 -29.87 -18.77
N VAL A 476 -0.47 -29.86 -18.12
CA VAL A 476 0.84 -29.79 -18.79
C VAL A 476 0.95 -28.58 -19.73
N ALA A 477 0.38 -27.45 -19.32
CA ALA A 477 0.24 -26.24 -20.14
C ALA A 477 -0.44 -26.44 -21.52
N SER A 478 -1.21 -27.52 -21.71
CA SER A 478 -1.93 -27.82 -22.96
C SER A 478 -3.30 -27.14 -23.06
N THR A 479 -3.98 -27.32 -24.20
CA THR A 479 -5.36 -26.86 -24.44
C THR A 479 -6.42 -27.71 -23.72
N PHE A 480 -6.02 -28.79 -23.04
CA PHE A 480 -6.92 -29.61 -22.24
C PHE A 480 -7.06 -29.06 -20.83
N PHE A 481 -8.30 -28.76 -20.45
CA PHE A 481 -8.65 -28.31 -19.11
C PHE A 481 -9.29 -29.42 -18.31
N THR A 482 -8.90 -29.53 -17.03
CA THR A 482 -9.56 -30.43 -16.08
C THR A 482 -10.05 -29.68 -14.84
N LEU A 483 -10.90 -30.34 -14.06
CA LEU A 483 -11.35 -29.82 -12.76
C LEU A 483 -10.24 -30.01 -11.73
N SER A 484 -10.03 -29.03 -10.85
CA SER A 484 -9.32 -29.25 -9.59
C SER A 484 -10.27 -29.26 -8.40
N TYR A 485 -9.74 -29.43 -7.20
CA TYR A 485 -10.54 -29.42 -5.99
C TYR A 485 -10.89 -28.01 -5.50
N ALA A 486 -12.00 -27.89 -4.76
CA ALA A 486 -12.49 -26.62 -4.22
C ALA A 486 -11.52 -26.01 -3.21
N ARG A 487 -11.36 -24.69 -3.25
CA ARG A 487 -10.40 -23.96 -2.41
C ARG A 487 -10.98 -22.65 -1.89
N PRO A 488 -10.60 -22.22 -0.67
CA PRO A 488 -10.96 -20.91 -0.16
C PRO A 488 -10.30 -19.79 -0.96
N VAL A 489 -10.71 -18.55 -0.68
CA VAL A 489 -10.14 -17.33 -1.28
C VAL A 489 -8.64 -17.23 -0.95
N LYS A 490 -8.24 -17.49 0.30
CA LYS A 490 -6.82 -17.66 0.65
C LYS A 490 -6.30 -18.94 -0.02
N TYR A 491 -5.65 -18.78 -1.18
CA TYR A 491 -5.27 -19.92 -2.02
C TYR A 491 -4.44 -20.99 -1.28
N TRP A 492 -3.51 -20.58 -0.42
CA TRP A 492 -2.66 -21.47 0.39
C TRP A 492 -3.19 -21.59 1.82
N GLU A 493 -3.31 -22.83 2.30
CA GLU A 493 -3.80 -23.11 3.66
C GLU A 493 -2.80 -22.66 4.73
N LYS A 494 -1.51 -22.92 4.49
CA LYS A 494 -0.41 -22.57 5.39
C LYS A 494 0.11 -21.17 5.09
N ASP A 495 0.43 -20.44 6.14
CA ASP A 495 1.11 -19.15 6.05
C ASP A 495 2.60 -19.37 5.78
N TYR A 496 2.95 -19.39 4.49
CA TYR A 496 4.33 -19.35 4.06
C TYR A 496 4.84 -17.92 4.16
N ASN A 497 5.65 -17.65 5.19
CA ASN A 497 6.26 -16.34 5.37
C ASN A 497 7.76 -16.48 5.19
N THR A 498 8.36 -15.62 4.37
CA THR A 498 9.82 -15.54 4.26
C THR A 498 10.37 -14.92 5.54
N ARG A 499 10.98 -15.75 6.40
CA ARG A 499 11.72 -15.24 7.56
C ARG A 499 13.11 -14.83 7.10
N ARG A 500 13.37 -13.52 7.08
CA ARG A 500 14.69 -12.97 6.78
C ARG A 500 15.72 -13.43 7.82
N SER A 501 16.85 -13.92 7.33
CA SER A 501 18.00 -14.40 8.10
C SER A 501 18.98 -13.26 8.44
N ASP A 502 18.62 -12.39 9.38
CA ASP A 502 19.55 -11.33 9.83
C ASP A 502 20.60 -11.85 10.81
N SER A 503 21.68 -11.09 11.01
CA SER A 503 22.70 -11.32 12.04
C SER A 503 22.13 -11.42 13.47
N SER A 504 20.89 -10.98 13.68
CA SER A 504 20.17 -11.16 14.95
C SER A 504 19.49 -12.53 15.09
N ASN A 505 19.09 -13.14 13.98
CA ASN A 505 18.20 -14.32 13.96
C ASN A 505 18.90 -15.58 13.47
N THR A 506 20.06 -15.46 12.81
CA THR A 506 20.90 -16.58 12.40
C THR A 506 21.82 -17.02 13.52
N ARG A 507 22.08 -18.33 13.64
CA ARG A 507 23.09 -18.84 14.59
C ARG A 507 24.47 -18.30 14.21
N LEU A 508 25.32 -17.98 15.19
CA LEU A 508 26.67 -17.48 14.97
C LEU A 508 27.49 -18.37 14.01
N ASP A 509 27.29 -19.68 14.10
CA ASP A 509 27.92 -20.69 13.23
C ASP A 509 27.57 -20.47 11.74
N SER A 510 26.27 -20.34 11.42
CA SER A 510 25.81 -19.99 10.07
C SER A 510 26.26 -18.61 9.62
N GLN A 511 26.51 -17.67 10.55
CA GLN A 511 27.07 -16.36 10.22
C GLN A 511 28.56 -16.45 9.85
N LEU A 512 29.32 -17.31 10.52
CA LEU A 512 30.74 -17.51 10.24
C LEU A 512 30.96 -18.27 8.93
N GLU A 513 30.12 -19.26 8.63
CA GLU A 513 30.22 -20.06 7.39
C GLU A 513 29.70 -19.34 6.14
N GLY A 514 28.62 -18.55 6.26
CA GLY A 514 27.95 -17.92 5.11
C GLY A 514 28.24 -16.43 4.87
N SER A 515 28.49 -15.64 5.92
CA SER A 515 28.35 -14.16 5.85
C SER A 515 29.60 -13.41 5.38
N LEU A 516 30.78 -14.04 5.37
CA LEU A 516 32.04 -13.35 5.01
C LEU A 516 32.36 -13.34 3.51
N ARG A 517 31.72 -14.19 2.68
CA ARG A 517 32.11 -14.34 1.27
C ARG A 517 30.99 -14.26 0.23
N ASN A 518 29.71 -14.45 0.57
CA ASN A 518 28.59 -14.23 -0.35
C ASN A 518 27.24 -14.21 0.41
N PRO A 519 26.74 -13.04 0.87
CA PRO A 519 25.34 -12.95 1.27
C PRO A 519 24.45 -13.22 0.05
N ASN A 520 23.40 -14.04 0.21
CA ASN A 520 22.43 -14.28 -0.87
C ASN A 520 21.80 -12.93 -1.27
N PRO A 521 21.99 -12.44 -2.51
CA PRO A 521 21.49 -11.13 -2.93
C PRO A 521 19.97 -11.03 -2.79
N ASP A 522 19.26 -12.13 -3.02
CA ASP A 522 17.81 -12.23 -2.88
C ASP A 522 17.32 -11.87 -1.47
N GLN A 523 18.14 -12.13 -0.44
CA GLN A 523 17.78 -11.77 0.92
C GLN A 523 17.79 -10.25 1.15
N LEU A 524 18.67 -9.53 0.45
CA LEU A 524 18.79 -8.07 0.58
C LEU A 524 17.61 -7.37 -0.10
N ASP A 525 17.20 -7.89 -1.26
CA ASP A 525 16.10 -7.33 -2.04
C ASP A 525 14.74 -7.50 -1.33
N SER A 526 14.62 -8.53 -0.48
CA SER A 526 13.43 -8.74 0.37
C SER A 526 13.10 -7.56 1.29
N LEU A 527 14.09 -6.73 1.67
CA LEU A 527 13.88 -5.56 2.53
C LEU A 527 13.00 -4.49 1.88
N PHE A 528 13.13 -4.30 0.57
CA PHE A 528 12.34 -3.30 -0.16
C PHE A 528 10.87 -3.72 -0.24
N TYR A 529 10.62 -5.02 -0.39
CA TYR A 529 9.27 -5.57 -0.36
C TYR A 529 8.67 -5.57 1.05
N GLU A 530 9.47 -5.80 2.09
CA GLU A 530 9.05 -5.60 3.48
C GLU A 530 8.62 -4.14 3.70
N HIS A 531 9.46 -3.18 3.31
CA HIS A 531 9.14 -1.76 3.39
C HIS A 531 7.87 -1.40 2.62
N LEU A 532 7.75 -1.86 1.37
CA LEU A 532 6.57 -1.65 0.53
C LEU A 532 5.30 -2.20 1.17
N THR A 533 5.39 -3.37 1.81
CA THR A 533 4.27 -3.98 2.55
C THR A 533 3.79 -3.08 3.69
N TRP A 534 4.70 -2.42 4.40
CA TRP A 534 4.35 -1.52 5.50
C TRP A 534 3.69 -0.23 5.00
N VAL A 535 4.20 0.32 3.90
CA VAL A 535 3.61 1.50 3.25
C VAL A 535 2.20 1.19 2.75
N LEU A 536 2.01 0.03 2.12
CA LEU A 536 0.68 -0.46 1.72
C LEU A 536 -0.22 -0.72 2.93
N GLN A 537 0.31 -1.27 4.03
CA GLN A 537 -0.47 -1.46 5.26
C GLN A 537 -1.04 -0.13 5.77
N LYS A 538 -0.27 0.95 5.69
CA LYS A 538 -0.71 2.29 6.10
C LYS A 538 -1.75 2.90 5.14
N SER A 539 -1.61 2.67 3.84
CA SER A 539 -2.32 3.45 2.81
C SER A 539 -3.44 2.72 2.05
N LEU A 540 -3.29 1.41 1.81
CA LEU A 540 -4.10 0.65 0.85
C LEU A 540 -5.61 0.80 1.06
N CYS A 541 -6.12 0.66 2.29
CA CYS A 541 -7.57 0.75 2.54
C CYS A 541 -8.17 2.09 2.10
N GLY A 542 -7.47 3.20 2.35
CA GLY A 542 -7.89 4.53 1.93
C GLY A 542 -7.85 4.69 0.41
N ASP A 543 -6.77 4.23 -0.22
CA ASP A 543 -6.59 4.31 -1.68
C ASP A 543 -7.63 3.48 -2.47
N LEU A 544 -8.03 2.33 -1.92
CA LEU A 544 -9.09 1.50 -2.47
C LEU A 544 -10.46 2.18 -2.40
N LEU A 545 -10.80 2.81 -1.27
CA LEU A 545 -12.05 3.57 -1.12
C LEU A 545 -12.07 4.85 -1.97
N LEU A 546 -10.91 5.46 -2.17
CA LEU A 546 -10.72 6.55 -3.12
C LEU A 546 -10.86 6.08 -4.58
N GLY A 547 -10.92 4.78 -4.86
CA GLY A 547 -11.08 4.24 -6.21
C GLY A 547 -9.82 4.28 -7.07
N ARG A 548 -8.63 4.45 -6.47
CA ARG A 548 -7.34 4.55 -7.20
C ARG A 548 -6.94 3.24 -7.89
N TRP A 549 -7.37 2.10 -7.35
CA TRP A 549 -7.20 0.77 -7.97
C TRP A 549 -8.46 0.28 -8.68
N GLY A 550 -9.36 1.21 -9.04
CA GLY A 550 -10.61 0.88 -9.72
C GLY A 550 -11.49 -0.08 -8.90
N ARG A 551 -12.05 -1.09 -9.58
CA ARG A 551 -12.97 -2.06 -8.97
C ARG A 551 -12.21 -3.18 -8.29
N VAL A 552 -12.39 -3.33 -6.99
CA VAL A 552 -11.69 -4.34 -6.20
C VAL A 552 -12.68 -5.23 -5.46
N THR A 553 -12.44 -6.54 -5.50
CA THR A 553 -13.23 -7.56 -4.81
C THR A 553 -12.33 -8.53 -4.06
N SER A 554 -12.87 -9.28 -3.10
CA SER A 554 -12.11 -10.31 -2.38
C SER A 554 -11.63 -11.41 -3.34
N GLY A 555 -10.37 -11.80 -3.21
CA GLY A 555 -9.69 -12.77 -4.08
C GLY A 555 -9.12 -12.19 -5.37
N ASP A 556 -9.12 -10.87 -5.56
CA ASP A 556 -8.46 -10.24 -6.71
C ASP A 556 -6.94 -10.19 -6.54
N PHE A 557 -6.22 -10.30 -7.67
CA PHE A 557 -4.76 -10.20 -7.76
C PHE A 557 -4.36 -8.95 -8.54
N PHE A 558 -3.40 -8.23 -7.98
CA PHE A 558 -2.80 -7.05 -8.60
C PHE A 558 -1.30 -7.25 -8.75
N ILE A 559 -0.74 -6.78 -9.85
CA ILE A 559 0.71 -6.67 -10.03
C ILE A 559 1.05 -5.18 -9.94
N LEU A 560 1.94 -4.87 -9.01
CA LEU A 560 2.60 -3.57 -8.91
C LEU A 560 3.93 -3.68 -9.65
N THR A 561 4.08 -2.91 -10.71
CA THR A 561 5.33 -2.83 -11.47
C THR A 561 5.89 -1.42 -11.41
N SER A 562 7.19 -1.34 -11.17
CA SER A 562 8.02 -0.14 -11.26
C SER A 562 9.39 -0.58 -11.79
N ASP A 563 10.23 0.34 -12.24
CA ASP A 563 11.46 0.08 -13.03
C ASP A 563 12.22 -1.20 -12.66
N ARG A 564 12.45 -1.46 -11.37
CA ARG A 564 13.08 -2.69 -10.85
C ARG A 564 12.22 -3.48 -9.86
N LEU A 565 11.07 -2.95 -9.43
CA LEU A 565 10.24 -3.54 -8.37
C LEU A 565 9.00 -4.18 -8.98
N ASN A 566 8.89 -5.51 -8.85
CA ASN A 566 7.72 -6.26 -9.31
C ASN A 566 7.12 -7.02 -8.12
N ALA A 567 5.90 -6.66 -7.73
CA ALA A 567 5.22 -7.30 -6.61
C ALA A 567 3.81 -7.76 -6.99
N LEU A 568 3.43 -8.97 -6.58
CA LEU A 568 2.05 -9.46 -6.65
C LEU A 568 1.35 -9.21 -5.32
N VAL A 569 0.27 -8.43 -5.34
CA VAL A 569 -0.61 -8.17 -4.20
C VAL A 569 -1.88 -9.00 -4.35
N HIS A 570 -2.14 -9.87 -3.38
CA HIS A 570 -3.36 -10.67 -3.29
C HIS A 570 -4.27 -10.11 -2.20
N ILE A 571 -5.49 -9.72 -2.56
CA ILE A 571 -6.49 -9.21 -1.61
C ILE A 571 -7.33 -10.37 -1.12
N ILE A 572 -7.23 -10.66 0.18
CA ILE A 572 -7.87 -11.84 0.77
C ILE A 572 -9.22 -11.43 1.36
N GLU A 573 -9.21 -10.43 2.24
CA GLU A 573 -10.40 -10.01 2.97
C GLU A 573 -10.66 -8.52 2.73
N ILE A 574 -11.91 -8.17 2.41
CA ILE A 574 -12.37 -6.79 2.36
C ILE A 574 -13.55 -6.70 3.32
N GLY A 575 -13.48 -5.76 4.25
CA GLY A 575 -14.58 -5.46 5.15
C GLY A 575 -14.82 -3.96 5.25
N ASN A 576 -15.65 -3.56 6.20
CA ASN A 576 -16.02 -2.16 6.36
C ASN A 576 -14.83 -1.35 6.91
N GLY A 577 -14.12 -0.62 6.04
CA GLY A 577 -12.97 0.22 6.44
C GLY A 577 -11.74 -0.58 6.88
N PHE A 578 -11.60 -1.82 6.43
CA PHE A 578 -10.36 -2.59 6.54
C PHE A 578 -10.17 -3.51 5.33
N VAL A 579 -8.91 -3.79 5.00
CA VAL A 579 -8.53 -4.72 3.94
C VAL A 579 -7.35 -5.58 4.40
N THR A 580 -7.48 -6.89 4.28
CA THR A 580 -6.42 -7.87 4.54
C THR A 580 -5.80 -8.30 3.22
N PHE A 581 -4.50 -8.13 3.08
CA PHE A 581 -3.77 -8.48 1.85
C PHE A 581 -2.48 -9.24 2.16
N GLN A 582 -1.94 -9.87 1.12
CA GLN A 582 -0.64 -10.52 1.14
C GLN A 582 0.18 -10.05 -0.07
N LEU A 583 1.43 -9.64 0.17
CA LEU A 583 2.35 -9.19 -0.86
C LEU A 583 3.40 -10.27 -1.14
N ARG A 584 3.68 -10.50 -2.42
CA ARG A 584 4.74 -11.38 -2.90
C ARG A 584 5.71 -10.60 -3.76
N GLY A 585 6.95 -10.47 -3.32
CA GLY A 585 8.02 -9.82 -4.07
C GLY A 585 8.62 -10.79 -5.10
N LEU A 586 8.72 -10.34 -6.35
CA LEU A 586 9.37 -11.07 -7.44
C LEU A 586 10.82 -10.61 -7.60
N GLU A 587 11.58 -11.30 -8.45
CA GLU A 587 12.97 -10.96 -8.75
C GLU A 587 13.12 -9.56 -9.39
N PHE A 588 14.11 -8.78 -8.93
CA PHE A 588 14.45 -7.48 -9.53
C PHE A 588 15.02 -7.62 -10.95
N ARG A 589 15.71 -8.74 -11.22
CA ARG A 589 16.20 -9.13 -12.54
C ARG A 589 15.80 -10.57 -12.80
N GLY A 590 14.68 -10.74 -13.51
CA GLY A 590 14.21 -12.05 -13.90
C GLY A 590 14.94 -12.60 -15.13
N THR A 591 14.61 -13.84 -15.49
CA THR A 591 15.01 -14.44 -16.77
C THR A 591 14.53 -13.59 -17.97
N TYR A 592 15.12 -13.80 -19.14
CA TYR A 592 14.72 -13.08 -20.36
C TYR A 592 13.20 -13.16 -20.63
N CYS A 593 12.59 -14.32 -20.41
CA CYS A 593 11.15 -14.49 -20.57
C CYS A 593 10.33 -13.72 -19.53
N HIS A 594 10.82 -13.60 -18.29
CA HIS A 594 10.21 -12.73 -17.27
C HIS A 594 10.32 -11.26 -17.71
N GLN A 595 11.50 -10.84 -18.19
CA GLN A 595 11.71 -9.46 -18.66
C GLN A 595 10.77 -9.10 -19.82
N ARG A 596 10.52 -10.01 -20.78
CA ARG A 596 9.57 -9.76 -21.87
C ARG A 596 8.11 -9.61 -21.41
N GLU A 597 7.72 -10.27 -20.31
CA GLU A 597 6.40 -10.09 -19.69
C GLU A 597 6.30 -8.73 -18.99
N VAL A 598 7.36 -8.31 -18.29
CA VAL A 598 7.46 -6.98 -17.65
C VAL A 598 7.47 -5.86 -18.69
N GLU A 599 8.21 -6.03 -19.79
CA GLU A 599 8.21 -5.11 -20.93
C GLU A 599 6.81 -4.97 -21.53
N ALA A 600 6.07 -6.07 -21.70
CA ALA A 600 4.71 -6.04 -22.24
C ALA A 600 3.73 -5.24 -21.35
N ILE A 601 4.00 -5.17 -20.05
CA ILE A 601 3.23 -4.37 -19.08
C ILE A 601 3.68 -2.89 -19.09
N THR A 602 4.96 -2.65 -19.41
CA THR A 602 5.61 -1.33 -19.31
C THR A 602 5.54 -0.53 -20.62
N GLU A 603 5.43 -1.20 -21.77
CA GLU A 603 5.33 -0.58 -23.09
C GLU A 603 4.13 0.38 -23.20
N SER A 604 4.34 1.52 -23.84
CA SER A 604 3.29 2.49 -24.15
C SER A 604 2.34 1.94 -25.21
N ILE A 605 1.05 2.17 -25.02
CA ILE A 605 -0.02 1.59 -25.83
C ILE A 605 -0.24 2.40 -27.12
N THR A 606 0.29 3.63 -27.19
CA THR A 606 0.04 4.63 -28.24
C THR A 606 0.77 4.39 -29.56
N ASP A 607 1.72 3.45 -29.62
CA ASP A 607 2.65 3.34 -30.75
C ASP A 607 2.10 2.50 -31.92
N ASP A 608 0.92 1.87 -31.77
CA ASP A 608 0.29 1.02 -32.79
C ASP A 608 -0.76 1.78 -33.62
N VAL A 609 -0.47 2.00 -34.90
CA VAL A 609 -1.28 2.77 -35.86
C VAL A 609 -2.21 1.86 -36.70
N GLY A 610 -2.17 0.54 -36.50
CA GLY A 610 -2.86 -0.43 -37.37
C GLY A 610 -4.37 -0.60 -37.13
N CYS A 611 -5.10 -0.87 -38.21
CA CYS A 611 -6.46 -1.43 -38.22
C CYS A 611 -6.49 -2.64 -39.14
N CYS A 612 -6.62 -3.83 -38.55
CA CYS A 612 -6.44 -5.12 -39.21
C CYS A 612 -5.10 -5.16 -39.97
N CYS A 613 -5.13 -5.36 -41.29
CA CYS A 613 -3.97 -5.40 -42.19
C CYS A 613 -3.66 -4.04 -42.85
N CYS A 614 -4.35 -2.97 -42.47
CA CYS A 614 -4.17 -1.63 -43.03
C CYS A 614 -3.67 -0.67 -41.94
N GLU A 615 -3.01 0.42 -42.32
CA GLU A 615 -2.59 1.50 -41.43
C GLU A 615 -3.40 2.78 -41.71
N PRO A 616 -4.74 2.81 -41.47
CA PRO A 616 -5.55 3.98 -41.76
C PRO A 616 -5.36 5.14 -40.76
N GLY A 617 -4.50 4.99 -39.75
CA GLY A 617 -4.40 5.93 -38.63
C GLY A 617 -5.51 5.71 -37.58
N HIS A 618 -5.46 6.48 -36.50
CA HIS A 618 -6.51 6.52 -35.46
C HIS A 618 -6.88 7.97 -35.12
N LEU A 619 -8.09 8.16 -34.57
CA LEU A 619 -8.53 9.48 -34.08
C LEU A 619 -7.66 9.91 -32.87
N PRO A 620 -7.44 11.22 -32.66
CA PRO A 620 -6.75 11.70 -31.47
C PRO A 620 -7.50 11.25 -30.22
N PHE A 621 -6.77 10.81 -29.19
CA PHE A 621 -7.28 10.23 -27.94
C PHE A 621 -7.98 8.86 -28.03
N PHE A 622 -8.12 8.26 -29.22
CA PHE A 622 -8.66 6.91 -29.39
C PHE A 622 -7.57 5.89 -29.69
N LEU A 623 -7.77 4.66 -29.23
CA LEU A 623 -6.92 3.53 -29.57
C LEU A 623 -7.14 3.12 -31.02
N SER A 624 -6.08 2.61 -31.64
CA SER A 624 -6.22 1.90 -32.92
C SER A 624 -7.08 0.65 -32.75
N CYS A 625 -7.77 0.25 -33.83
CA CYS A 625 -8.68 -0.88 -33.79
C CYS A 625 -7.95 -2.19 -33.42
N ASN A 626 -6.71 -2.37 -33.89
CA ASN A 626 -5.90 -3.53 -33.55
C ASN A 626 -5.57 -3.57 -32.06
N LYS A 627 -5.20 -2.42 -31.48
CA LYS A 627 -4.88 -2.34 -30.07
C LYS A 627 -6.12 -2.55 -29.20
N ALA A 628 -7.24 -1.90 -29.54
CA ALA A 628 -8.51 -2.07 -28.85
C ALA A 628 -9.01 -3.53 -28.87
N MET A 629 -8.84 -4.23 -30.00
CA MET A 629 -9.19 -5.65 -30.09
C MET A 629 -8.20 -6.53 -29.32
N SER A 630 -6.88 -6.36 -29.53
CA SER A 630 -5.86 -7.17 -28.85
C SER A 630 -5.89 -7.02 -27.33
N SER A 631 -6.18 -5.83 -26.80
CA SER A 631 -6.34 -5.59 -25.35
C SER A 631 -7.52 -6.35 -24.73
N ARG A 632 -8.57 -6.68 -25.51
CA ARG A 632 -9.69 -7.52 -25.04
C ARG A 632 -9.33 -9.00 -24.92
N TRP A 633 -8.19 -9.41 -25.50
CA TRP A 633 -7.67 -10.77 -25.42
C TRP A 633 -6.51 -10.90 -24.42
N LEU A 634 -6.41 -9.99 -23.45
CA LEU A 634 -5.45 -10.08 -22.35
C LEU A 634 -6.16 -10.53 -21.07
N ALA A 635 -5.54 -11.44 -20.30
CA ALA A 635 -6.06 -11.86 -19.01
C ALA A 635 -5.79 -10.83 -17.90
N TRP A 636 -5.19 -9.70 -18.26
CA TRP A 636 -4.81 -8.61 -17.37
C TRP A 636 -5.16 -7.26 -18.00
N GLU A 637 -5.40 -6.26 -17.16
CA GLU A 637 -5.67 -4.88 -17.57
C GLU A 637 -4.86 -3.90 -16.70
N VAL A 638 -4.33 -2.83 -17.31
CA VAL A 638 -3.72 -1.73 -16.57
C VAL A 638 -4.85 -0.87 -15.98
N VAL A 639 -4.91 -0.79 -14.65
CA VAL A 639 -5.94 -0.02 -13.96
C VAL A 639 -5.51 1.43 -13.80
N SER A 640 -4.26 1.64 -13.39
CA SER A 640 -3.64 2.96 -13.21
C SER A 640 -2.16 2.87 -13.58
N SER A 641 -1.67 3.76 -14.45
CA SER A 641 -0.23 3.86 -14.74
C SER A 641 0.54 4.72 -13.74
N CYS A 642 -0.15 5.54 -12.93
CA CYS A 642 0.47 6.49 -12.01
C CYS A 642 -0.06 6.33 -10.58
N TYR A 643 0.34 5.25 -9.91
CA TYR A 643 0.09 5.04 -8.48
C TYR A 643 1.35 5.34 -7.67
N THR A 644 1.33 6.39 -6.85
CA THR A 644 2.51 6.86 -6.13
C THR A 644 2.57 6.27 -4.73
N LEU A 645 3.67 5.61 -4.39
CA LEU A 645 3.96 5.15 -3.04
C LEU A 645 5.29 5.69 -2.55
N HIS A 646 5.38 5.93 -1.25
CA HIS A 646 6.67 6.23 -0.63
C HIS A 646 7.56 4.99 -0.70
N GLY A 647 8.80 5.15 -1.17
CA GLY A 647 9.76 4.07 -1.26
C GLY A 647 11.19 4.58 -1.38
N TYR A 648 12.10 3.68 -1.73
CA TYR A 648 13.51 4.01 -1.95
C TYR A 648 13.89 3.79 -3.40
N SER A 649 14.44 4.82 -4.03
CA SER A 649 15.12 4.69 -5.31
C SER A 649 16.52 4.12 -5.08
N ILE A 650 16.87 3.08 -5.82
CA ILE A 650 18.14 2.37 -5.71
C ILE A 650 19.10 2.86 -6.79
N ALA A 651 20.23 3.43 -6.38
CA ALA A 651 21.34 3.76 -7.27
C ALA A 651 22.52 2.82 -6.98
N GLU A 652 22.97 2.09 -7.99
CA GLU A 652 24.10 1.16 -7.91
C GLU A 652 25.24 1.67 -8.79
N ASN A 653 26.37 2.01 -8.17
CA ASN A 653 27.59 2.42 -8.86
C ASN A 653 28.71 1.42 -8.61
N GLN A 654 29.52 1.13 -9.61
CA GLN A 654 30.70 0.28 -9.44
C GLN A 654 31.74 1.00 -8.58
N ALA A 655 32.10 0.42 -7.43
CA ALA A 655 33.01 1.09 -6.50
C ALA A 655 34.42 1.27 -7.08
N HIS A 656 34.82 0.38 -7.99
CA HIS A 656 36.12 0.49 -8.67
C HIS A 656 36.29 1.81 -9.45
N LEU A 657 35.21 2.36 -10.03
CA LEU A 657 35.26 3.64 -10.76
C LEU A 657 35.62 4.81 -9.84
N VAL A 658 35.17 4.76 -8.58
CA VAL A 658 35.45 5.77 -7.55
C VAL A 658 36.91 5.72 -7.11
N PHE A 659 37.53 4.53 -7.13
CA PHE A 659 38.89 4.30 -6.62
C PHE A 659 39.90 3.88 -7.70
N ASN A 660 39.69 4.25 -8.96
CA ASN A 660 40.55 3.76 -10.04
C ASN A 660 41.98 4.36 -9.99
N THR A 661 42.09 5.68 -9.77
CA THR A 661 43.38 6.41 -9.74
C THR A 661 44.02 6.43 -8.35
N PHE A 662 45.33 6.66 -8.31
CA PHE A 662 46.06 6.85 -7.05
C PHE A 662 45.62 8.13 -6.33
N ASP A 663 45.29 9.19 -7.06
CA ASP A 663 44.83 10.46 -6.49
C ASP A 663 43.50 10.29 -5.74
N TYR A 664 42.55 9.51 -6.27
CA TYR A 664 41.29 9.24 -5.56
C TYR A 664 41.50 8.41 -4.29
N LYS A 665 42.39 7.40 -4.33
CA LYS A 665 42.77 6.63 -3.13
C LYS A 665 43.41 7.53 -2.07
N ARG A 666 44.29 8.45 -2.48
CA ARG A 666 44.92 9.44 -1.60
C ARG A 666 43.88 10.41 -1.03
N GLY A 667 42.92 10.84 -1.83
CA GLY A 667 41.78 11.67 -1.40
C GLY A 667 40.98 10.99 -0.29
N TYR A 668 40.58 9.72 -0.49
CA TYR A 668 39.85 8.96 0.52
C TYR A 668 40.60 8.84 1.86
N ILE A 669 41.89 8.49 1.84
CA ILE A 669 42.70 8.38 3.07
C ILE A 669 42.80 9.73 3.79
N THR A 670 42.86 10.83 3.03
CA THR A 670 42.87 12.18 3.59
C THR A 670 41.53 12.49 4.31
N TYR A 671 40.39 12.21 3.68
CA TYR A 671 39.08 12.39 4.30
C TYR A 671 38.85 11.43 5.47
N TYR A 672 39.41 10.22 5.42
CA TYR A 672 39.39 9.28 6.54
C TYR A 672 40.11 9.84 7.77
N CYS A 673 41.29 10.43 7.60
CA CYS A 673 41.99 11.08 8.70
C CYS A 673 41.26 12.32 9.23
N LYS A 674 40.71 13.16 8.35
CA LYS A 674 39.87 14.29 8.77
C LYS A 674 38.63 13.80 9.55
N SER A 675 38.00 12.71 9.13
CA SER A 675 36.84 12.12 9.83
C SER A 675 37.19 11.57 11.21
N ILE A 676 38.36 10.93 11.37
CA ILE A 676 38.87 10.49 12.69
C ILE A 676 39.07 11.70 13.61
N ILE A 677 39.72 12.76 13.12
CA ILE A 677 39.97 14.00 13.88
C ILE A 677 38.64 14.61 14.33
N PHE A 678 37.67 14.75 13.42
CA PHE A 678 36.36 15.30 13.72
C PHE A 678 35.65 14.52 14.84
N LEU A 679 35.57 13.19 14.70
CA LEU A 679 34.89 12.33 15.68
C LEU A 679 35.61 12.31 17.04
N LEU A 680 36.94 12.34 17.04
CA LEU A 680 37.73 12.40 18.27
C LEU A 680 37.48 13.71 19.03
N VAL A 681 37.51 14.85 18.35
CA VAL A 681 37.26 16.17 18.97
C VAL A 681 35.83 16.26 19.49
N ARG A 682 34.86 15.70 18.77
CA ARG A 682 33.44 15.67 19.16
C ARG A 682 33.10 14.63 20.24
N SER A 683 34.00 13.69 20.52
CA SER A 683 33.72 12.60 21.45
C SER A 683 33.47 13.13 22.87
N PRO A 684 32.44 12.64 23.58
CA PRO A 684 32.19 13.05 24.97
C PRO A 684 33.31 12.57 25.92
N ARG A 685 34.14 11.61 25.47
CA ARG A 685 35.26 11.03 26.20
C ARG A 685 36.57 11.79 25.98
N LEU A 686 36.59 12.87 25.18
CA LEU A 686 37.81 13.61 24.90
C LEU A 686 38.49 14.11 26.19
N ALA A 687 37.72 14.68 27.13
CA ALA A 687 38.26 15.16 28.40
C ALA A 687 38.90 14.03 29.23
N SER A 688 38.28 12.84 29.25
CA SER A 688 38.85 11.66 29.93
C SER A 688 40.09 11.12 29.23
N LEU A 689 40.12 11.12 27.89
CA LEU A 689 41.28 10.68 27.10
C LEU A 689 42.47 11.64 27.28
N LEU A 690 42.22 12.94 27.31
CA LEU A 690 43.24 13.95 27.58
C LEU A 690 43.77 13.88 29.01
N ALA A 691 42.96 13.48 29.99
CA ALA A 691 43.36 13.37 31.39
C ALA A 691 44.08 12.04 31.73
N ASN A 692 43.95 11.01 30.89
CA ASN A 692 44.50 9.69 31.17
C ASN A 692 46.04 9.67 31.09
N GLN A 693 46.69 9.41 32.22
CA GLN A 693 48.16 9.33 32.31
C GLN A 693 48.73 8.10 31.57
N GLY A 694 48.02 6.97 31.55
CA GLY A 694 48.48 5.75 30.88
C GLY A 694 48.60 5.91 29.36
N ILE A 695 47.73 6.72 28.74
CA ILE A 695 47.80 7.04 27.32
C ILE A 695 48.90 8.06 27.05
N ARG A 696 49.06 9.07 27.92
CA ARG A 696 50.14 10.07 27.79
C ARG A 696 51.53 9.43 27.83
N ASP A 697 51.74 8.51 28.76
CA ASP A 697 53.02 7.82 28.92
C ASP A 697 53.34 6.94 27.72
N ALA A 698 52.34 6.20 27.21
CA ALA A 698 52.48 5.37 26.02
C ALA A 698 52.73 6.17 24.74
N LEU A 699 52.12 7.35 24.60
CA LEU A 699 52.26 8.24 23.43
C LEU A 699 53.42 9.23 23.52
N SER A 700 54.21 9.22 24.60
CA SER A 700 55.34 10.14 24.81
C SER A 700 56.35 10.15 23.65
N ARG A 701 56.55 9.02 22.97
CA ARG A 701 57.43 8.91 21.79
C ARG A 701 56.90 9.65 20.55
N LEU A 702 55.57 9.64 20.37
CA LEU A 702 54.87 10.34 19.30
C LEU A 702 54.83 11.87 19.54
N HIS A 703 55.10 12.28 20.78
CA HIS A 703 55.18 13.68 21.17
C HIS A 703 56.46 14.39 20.67
N ASN A 704 57.43 13.67 20.11
CA ASN A 704 58.57 14.30 19.44
C ASN A 704 58.17 14.81 18.04
N THR A 705 58.54 16.06 17.71
CA THR A 705 58.24 16.67 16.41
C THR A 705 58.96 15.98 15.24
N SER A 706 60.14 15.39 15.50
CA SER A 706 60.93 14.61 14.55
C SER A 706 60.52 13.14 14.43
N TYR A 707 59.42 12.73 15.06
CA TYR A 707 58.96 11.35 14.99
C TYR A 707 58.53 10.96 13.57
N VAL A 708 58.99 9.79 13.13
CA VAL A 708 58.63 9.18 11.85
C VAL A 708 58.28 7.72 12.05
N ASP A 709 57.14 7.32 11.48
CA ASP A 709 56.68 5.95 11.46
C ASP A 709 57.11 5.26 10.14
N GLN A 710 57.98 4.26 10.25
CA GLN A 710 58.58 3.54 9.10
C GLN A 710 57.91 2.20 8.80
N ASP A 711 56.64 2.03 9.20
CA ASP A 711 55.88 0.82 8.90
C ASP A 711 55.75 0.59 7.37
N ALA A 712 56.01 -0.65 6.93
CA ALA A 712 55.97 -1.07 5.52
C ALA A 712 54.54 -1.01 4.92
N LEU A 713 53.52 -0.78 5.74
CA LEU A 713 52.14 -0.58 5.29
C LEU A 713 51.93 0.78 4.60
N PHE A 714 52.77 1.78 4.88
CA PHE A 714 52.61 3.15 4.38
C PHE A 714 53.35 3.41 3.07
N ASP A 715 52.63 3.98 2.09
CA ASP A 715 53.21 4.41 0.81
C ASP A 715 53.05 5.92 0.58
N GLU A 716 53.95 6.45 -0.24
CA GLU A 716 53.91 7.81 -0.79
C GLU A 716 52.66 8.10 -1.62
N THR A 717 52.25 7.17 -2.48
CA THR A 717 51.14 7.39 -3.42
C THR A 717 49.78 7.53 -2.73
N ARG A 718 49.67 7.08 -1.47
CA ARG A 718 48.41 6.96 -0.73
C ARG A 718 48.32 7.92 0.47
N ASN A 719 49.45 8.39 1.01
CA ASN A 719 49.50 9.23 2.20
C ASN A 719 50.07 10.63 1.89
N CYS A 720 49.34 11.69 2.22
CA CYS A 720 49.77 13.06 1.96
C CYS A 720 50.91 13.57 2.88
N ASP A 721 51.09 12.93 4.03
CA ASP A 721 52.05 13.25 5.09
C ASP A 721 53.29 12.32 5.10
N TYR A 722 53.42 11.46 4.08
CA TYR A 722 54.60 10.64 3.87
C TYR A 722 55.80 11.52 3.50
N SER A 723 56.95 11.36 4.16
CA SER A 723 58.17 12.13 3.89
C SER A 723 59.17 11.33 3.07
N HIS A 724 59.49 11.80 1.85
CA HIS A 724 60.46 11.10 0.98
C HIS A 724 61.88 11.05 1.58
N SER A 725 62.26 12.05 2.38
CA SER A 725 63.60 12.12 2.99
C SER A 725 63.78 11.14 4.15
N LEU A 726 62.69 10.77 4.83
CA LEU A 726 62.73 9.96 6.06
C LEU A 726 62.09 8.57 5.89
N GLY A 727 61.49 8.29 4.74
CA GLY A 727 60.97 6.96 4.36
C GLY A 727 59.73 6.51 5.13
N GLY A 728 58.93 7.45 5.66
CA GLY A 728 57.78 7.13 6.51
C GLY A 728 56.82 8.30 6.73
N VAL A 729 55.74 8.06 7.49
CA VAL A 729 54.77 9.10 7.87
C VAL A 729 55.37 9.93 9.01
N SER A 730 55.55 11.23 8.77
CA SER A 730 56.18 12.14 9.73
C SER A 730 55.15 13.02 10.44
N ARG A 731 55.37 13.29 11.74
CA ARG A 731 54.51 14.21 12.49
C ARG A 731 54.59 15.65 11.96
N GLU A 732 55.77 16.08 11.50
CA GLU A 732 55.97 17.40 10.90
C GLU A 732 55.04 17.64 9.70
N ARG A 733 55.00 16.71 8.73
CA ARG A 733 54.08 16.83 7.58
C ARG A 733 52.62 16.68 7.99
N PHE A 734 52.31 15.87 9.00
CA PHE A 734 50.94 15.77 9.52
C PHE A 734 50.43 17.11 10.03
N ILE A 735 51.25 17.85 10.79
CA ILE A 735 50.89 19.17 11.30
C ILE A 735 50.64 20.14 10.14
N VAL A 736 51.48 20.13 9.10
CA VAL A 736 51.28 21.01 7.92
C VAL A 736 49.93 20.75 7.23
N TYR A 737 49.52 19.50 7.08
CA TYR A 737 48.29 19.15 6.33
C TYR A 737 47.00 19.17 7.15
N TYR A 738 47.04 18.83 8.44
CA TYR A 738 45.83 18.61 9.24
C TYR A 738 45.60 19.65 10.36
N LEU A 739 46.59 20.48 10.72
CA LEU A 739 46.44 21.45 11.82
C LEU A 739 45.34 22.48 11.56
N THR A 740 45.20 22.96 10.32
CA THR A 740 44.15 23.90 9.92
C THR A 740 42.75 23.33 10.19
N PHE A 741 42.55 22.05 9.89
CA PHE A 741 41.29 21.34 10.16
C PHE A 741 41.07 21.05 11.66
N ILE A 742 42.13 20.73 12.41
CA ILE A 742 42.03 20.54 13.88
C ILE A 742 41.57 21.85 14.55
N ARG A 743 42.12 23.00 14.12
CA ARG A 743 41.72 24.32 14.63
C ARG A 743 40.25 24.59 14.37
N GLU A 744 39.80 24.35 13.15
CA GLU A 744 38.38 24.51 12.78
C GLU A 744 37.47 23.66 13.67
N CYS A 745 37.79 22.38 13.87
CA CYS A 745 37.02 21.49 14.74
C CYS A 745 36.93 22.01 16.18
N VAL A 746 38.03 22.52 16.74
CA VAL A 746 38.09 23.04 18.12
C VAL A 746 37.30 24.34 18.25
N THR A 747 37.38 25.23 17.25
CA THR A 747 36.62 26.48 17.23
C THR A 747 35.11 26.24 17.17
N GLN A 748 34.65 25.31 16.32
CA GLN A 748 33.22 25.00 16.17
C GLN A 748 32.63 24.28 17.40
N GLN A 749 33.46 23.59 18.18
CA GLN A 749 33.06 22.93 19.43
C GLN A 749 33.05 23.86 20.65
N GLY A 750 33.54 25.09 20.53
CA GLY A 750 33.65 26.04 21.65
C GLY A 750 34.68 25.62 22.71
N LEU A 751 35.67 24.81 22.34
CA LEU A 751 36.75 24.38 23.24
C LEU A 751 37.79 25.52 23.35
N HIS A 752 37.88 26.16 24.52
CA HIS A 752 38.92 27.13 24.84
C HIS A 752 40.26 26.44 25.10
N MET A 753 40.92 25.97 24.04
CA MET A 753 42.28 25.46 24.10
C MET A 753 43.19 26.25 23.17
N ASP A 754 44.27 26.83 23.72
CA ASP A 754 45.27 27.55 22.93
C ASP A 754 46.07 26.54 22.08
N LEU A 755 45.75 26.47 20.78
CA LEU A 755 46.43 25.65 19.77
C LEU A 755 47.59 26.40 19.08
N ASP A 756 48.09 27.44 19.74
CA ASP A 756 49.13 28.34 19.22
C ASP A 756 50.51 27.67 19.14
N GLN A 757 50.69 26.53 19.82
CA GLN A 757 51.88 25.69 19.74
C GLN A 757 51.51 24.30 19.18
N ALA A 758 52.27 23.83 18.19
CA ALA A 758 52.20 22.50 17.59
C ALA A 758 52.41 21.33 18.60
N ASP A 759 52.69 21.66 19.86
CA ASP A 759 53.02 20.78 20.97
C ASP A 759 51.82 20.46 21.88
N SER A 760 50.58 20.77 21.48
CA SER A 760 49.41 20.33 22.26
C SER A 760 49.27 18.80 22.23
N PHE A 761 48.96 18.19 23.38
CA PHE A 761 48.73 16.75 23.48
C PHE A 761 47.54 16.29 22.63
N LEU A 762 46.56 17.17 22.35
CA LEU A 762 45.46 16.89 21.42
C LEU A 762 45.98 16.56 20.01
N VAL A 763 46.96 17.32 19.51
CA VAL A 763 47.55 17.07 18.18
C VAL A 763 48.30 15.74 18.17
N THR A 764 49.01 15.40 19.25
CA THR A 764 49.64 14.08 19.41
C THR A 764 48.60 12.95 19.44
N LEU A 765 47.47 13.15 20.12
CA LEU A 765 46.37 12.19 20.18
C LEU A 765 45.72 11.99 18.80
N CYS A 766 45.44 13.08 18.08
CA CYS A 766 44.93 13.04 16.70
C CYS A 766 45.88 12.29 15.76
N PHE A 767 47.19 12.52 15.90
CA PHE A 767 48.22 11.81 15.13
C PHE A 767 48.24 10.31 15.45
N ALA A 768 48.15 9.93 16.73
CA ALA A 768 48.11 8.53 17.15
C ALA A 768 46.87 7.78 16.62
N PHE A 769 45.67 8.36 16.74
CA PHE A 769 44.43 7.76 16.23
C PHE A 769 44.40 7.64 14.70
N THR A 770 44.97 8.61 13.98
CA THR A 770 45.05 8.54 12.51
C THR A 770 46.07 7.50 12.03
N LEU A 771 47.21 7.34 12.71
CA LEU A 771 48.17 6.26 12.44
C LEU A 771 47.53 4.88 12.67
N LEU A 772 46.88 4.70 13.83
CA LEU A 772 46.14 3.50 14.17
C LEU A 772 45.11 3.15 13.07
N GLY A 773 44.22 4.09 12.75
CA GLY A 773 43.18 3.87 11.75
C GLY A 773 43.73 3.46 10.38
N ARG A 774 44.87 4.03 9.96
CA ARG A 774 45.52 3.68 8.68
C ARG A 774 46.20 2.32 8.70
N ARG A 775 46.92 1.95 9.77
CA ARG A 775 47.53 0.61 9.90
C ARG A 775 46.49 -0.48 9.77
N MET A 776 45.37 -0.31 10.47
CA MET A 776 44.23 -1.23 10.46
C MET A 776 43.67 -1.41 9.06
N PHE A 777 43.45 -0.30 8.36
CA PHE A 777 42.99 -0.31 6.97
C PHE A 777 43.98 -1.03 6.03
N PHE A 778 45.28 -0.68 6.09
CA PHE A 778 46.28 -1.22 5.16
C PHE A 778 46.67 -2.67 5.46
N GLN A 779 46.61 -3.11 6.71
CA GLN A 779 46.79 -4.51 7.08
C GLN A 779 45.72 -5.39 6.40
N HIS A 780 44.45 -4.96 6.46
CA HIS A 780 43.38 -5.64 5.75
C HIS A 780 43.56 -5.58 4.23
N ALA A 781 44.05 -4.46 3.70
CA ALA A 781 44.32 -4.32 2.28
C ALA A 781 45.39 -5.32 1.78
N GLN A 782 46.46 -5.54 2.54
CA GLN A 782 47.53 -6.48 2.18
C GLN A 782 47.12 -7.95 2.34
N SER A 783 46.16 -8.25 3.21
CA SER A 783 45.60 -9.61 3.38
C SER A 783 44.70 -10.09 2.23
N GLY A 784 44.44 -9.22 1.23
CA GLY A 784 43.65 -9.53 0.03
C GLY A 784 44.38 -10.40 -1.00
N SER A 785 43.64 -11.17 -1.80
CA SER A 785 44.22 -12.05 -2.83
C SER A 785 45.01 -11.24 -3.88
N SER A 786 46.21 -11.70 -4.22
CA SER A 786 47.27 -11.01 -4.98
C SER A 786 46.97 -10.59 -6.44
N ARG A 787 45.71 -10.47 -6.88
CA ARG A 787 45.37 -9.93 -8.21
C ARG A 787 45.25 -8.41 -8.13
N ARG A 788 46.11 -7.73 -8.91
CA ARG A 788 46.30 -6.26 -8.95
C ARG A 788 44.96 -5.53 -9.10
N GLY A 789 44.51 -4.86 -8.05
CA GLY A 789 43.35 -3.94 -8.08
C GLY A 789 42.45 -4.01 -6.85
N ASP A 790 42.31 -5.19 -6.24
CA ASP A 790 41.26 -5.46 -5.23
C ASP A 790 41.70 -5.25 -3.78
N ASN A 791 43.00 -5.12 -3.52
CA ASN A 791 43.56 -5.03 -2.17
C ASN A 791 43.05 -3.82 -1.40
N PHE A 792 43.03 -2.63 -2.02
CA PHE A 792 42.52 -1.42 -1.37
C PHE A 792 41.03 -1.54 -1.01
N MET A 793 40.22 -2.09 -1.93
CA MET A 793 38.78 -2.29 -1.73
C MET A 793 38.48 -3.33 -0.66
N ASN A 794 39.30 -4.39 -0.57
CA ASN A 794 39.19 -5.37 0.51
C ASN A 794 39.50 -4.73 1.88
N GLY A 795 40.51 -3.86 1.95
CA GLY A 795 40.79 -3.07 3.17
C GLY A 795 39.61 -2.20 3.59
N LEU A 796 39.07 -1.44 2.63
CA LEU A 796 37.90 -0.59 2.83
C LEU A 796 36.67 -1.38 3.28
N TYR A 797 36.36 -2.48 2.60
CA TYR A 797 35.18 -3.29 2.87
C TYR A 797 35.22 -3.92 4.27
N ARG A 798 36.40 -4.40 4.73
CA ARG A 798 36.56 -4.96 6.08
C ARG A 798 36.39 -3.90 7.17
N MET A 799 37.01 -2.73 6.99
CA MET A 799 36.81 -1.60 7.91
C MET A 799 35.34 -1.16 7.92
N PHE A 800 34.67 -1.15 6.77
CA PHE A 800 33.25 -0.81 6.64
C PHE A 800 32.33 -1.78 7.40
N LEU A 801 32.63 -3.08 7.35
CA LEU A 801 31.94 -4.14 8.11
C LEU A 801 32.17 -4.02 9.63
N GLY A 802 33.22 -3.32 10.06
CA GLY A 802 33.61 -3.18 11.47
C GLY A 802 34.65 -4.20 11.92
N ASP A 803 35.34 -4.88 11.00
CA ASP A 803 36.51 -5.70 11.33
C ASP A 803 37.72 -4.78 11.54
N ALA A 804 37.91 -4.35 12.79
CA ALA A 804 39.03 -3.51 13.19
C ALA A 804 39.78 -4.17 14.36
N ARG A 805 40.87 -4.90 14.05
CA ARG A 805 41.71 -5.59 15.06
C ARG A 805 43.13 -5.00 15.15
N PRO A 806 43.51 -4.34 16.26
CA PRO A 806 44.84 -3.81 16.44
C PRO A 806 45.83 -4.96 16.63
N ASN A 807 46.73 -5.13 15.65
CA ASN A 807 47.72 -6.22 15.64
C ASN A 807 49.17 -5.71 15.75
N HIS A 808 49.40 -4.39 15.70
CA HIS A 808 50.73 -3.81 15.76
C HIS A 808 51.13 -3.51 17.21
N PRO A 809 52.34 -3.91 17.67
CA PRO A 809 52.76 -3.73 19.07
C PRO A 809 52.84 -2.27 19.51
N GLY A 810 53.00 -1.34 18.56
CA GLY A 810 52.96 0.11 18.85
C GLY A 810 51.58 0.67 19.18
N ASP A 811 50.51 -0.12 19.02
CA ASP A 811 49.12 0.32 19.14
C ASP A 811 48.41 -0.27 20.39
N GLU A 812 49.14 -0.90 21.30
CA GLU A 812 48.60 -1.51 22.54
C GLU A 812 47.94 -0.48 23.49
N TRP A 813 48.31 0.80 23.38
CA TRP A 813 47.72 1.89 24.18
C TRP A 813 46.20 2.01 23.99
N VAL A 814 45.65 1.55 22.86
CA VAL A 814 44.22 1.56 22.54
C VAL A 814 43.41 0.62 23.42
N PHE A 815 44.02 -0.43 23.98
CA PHE A 815 43.31 -1.36 24.87
C PHE A 815 42.85 -0.72 26.19
N GLN A 816 43.37 0.48 26.52
CA GLN A 816 42.85 1.28 27.63
C GLN A 816 41.47 1.88 27.33
N ASP A 817 41.08 2.02 26.06
CA ASP A 817 39.76 2.49 25.61
C ASP A 817 39.36 1.82 24.28
N VAL A 818 38.94 0.56 24.35
CA VAL A 818 38.58 -0.26 23.16
C VAL A 818 37.35 0.31 22.43
N ASP A 819 36.45 0.96 23.16
CA ASP A 819 35.22 1.54 22.61
C ASP A 819 35.53 2.62 21.55
N SER A 820 36.66 3.33 21.68
CA SER A 820 37.10 4.32 20.68
C SER A 820 37.24 3.72 19.27
N ILE A 821 37.50 2.41 19.13
CA ILE A 821 37.53 1.75 17.83
C ILE A 821 36.13 1.72 17.19
N GLN A 822 35.11 1.41 17.99
CA GLN A 822 33.71 1.32 17.53
C GLN A 822 33.04 2.69 17.38
N ASP A 823 33.41 3.65 18.22
CA ASP A 823 32.80 5.00 18.23
C ASP A 823 33.49 5.97 17.26
N ILE A 824 34.80 5.81 17.00
CA ILE A 824 35.59 6.78 16.21
C ILE A 824 36.09 6.16 14.91
N ILE A 825 36.84 5.05 14.97
CA ILE A 825 37.58 4.53 13.81
C ILE A 825 36.64 3.94 12.75
N ILE A 826 35.73 3.05 13.14
CA ILE A 826 34.80 2.40 12.20
C ILE A 826 33.84 3.42 11.58
N PRO A 827 33.20 4.34 12.33
CA PRO A 827 32.35 5.38 11.75
C PRO A 827 33.13 6.35 10.87
N ALA A 828 34.39 6.68 11.19
CA ALA A 828 35.22 7.52 10.33
C ALA A 828 35.41 6.92 8.93
N ALA A 829 35.60 5.60 8.82
CA ALA A 829 35.77 4.93 7.53
C ALA A 829 34.50 5.03 6.66
N ARG A 830 33.32 4.98 7.30
CA ARG A 830 32.00 5.09 6.67
C ARG A 830 31.72 6.54 6.22
N ILE A 831 31.94 7.51 7.09
CA ILE A 831 31.78 8.94 6.77
C ILE A 831 32.70 9.35 5.63
N ALA A 832 33.97 8.94 5.69
CA ALA A 832 34.95 9.26 4.66
C ALA A 832 34.55 8.74 3.27
N LEU A 833 33.87 7.58 3.20
CA LEU A 833 33.37 7.04 1.94
C LEU A 833 32.32 7.95 1.31
N LYS A 834 31.40 8.50 2.12
CA LYS A 834 30.36 9.43 1.65
C LYS A 834 30.96 10.78 1.24
N VAL A 835 31.81 11.35 2.08
CA VAL A 835 32.50 12.62 1.79
C VAL A 835 33.32 12.52 0.51
N HIS A 836 34.04 11.41 0.34
CA HIS A 836 34.79 11.15 -0.89
C HIS A 836 33.89 11.05 -2.12
N GLN A 837 32.72 10.42 -1.99
CA GLN A 837 31.73 10.36 -3.07
C GLN A 837 31.19 11.75 -3.45
N ASP A 838 30.89 12.60 -2.47
CA ASP A 838 30.31 13.93 -2.72
C ASP A 838 31.32 14.91 -3.31
N ASN A 839 32.61 14.75 -3.00
CA ASN A 839 33.69 15.54 -3.60
C ASN A 839 33.73 15.42 -5.14
N PHE A 840 33.23 14.33 -5.72
CA PHE A 840 33.10 14.21 -7.18
C PHE A 840 32.02 15.12 -7.77
N ALA A 841 30.98 15.43 -7.00
CA ALA A 841 29.90 16.31 -7.43
C ALA A 841 30.24 17.80 -7.17
N PHE A 842 30.97 18.10 -6.09
CA PHE A 842 31.20 19.47 -5.60
C PHE A 842 32.65 19.71 -5.18
N SER A 843 33.63 19.55 -6.07
CA SER A 843 35.07 19.60 -5.68
C SER A 843 35.52 20.91 -5.01
N GLU A 844 34.93 22.07 -5.35
CA GLU A 844 35.38 23.38 -4.87
C GLU A 844 35.09 23.62 -3.37
N GLU A 845 33.96 23.10 -2.87
CA GLU A 845 33.54 23.30 -1.47
C GLU A 845 34.44 22.50 -0.49
N TYR A 846 34.99 21.38 -0.94
CA TYR A 846 35.74 20.42 -0.12
C TYR A 846 37.25 20.71 -0.06
N GLU A 847 37.73 21.77 -0.73
CA GLU A 847 39.11 22.26 -0.57
C GLU A 847 39.31 22.98 0.76
N THR A 848 38.28 23.66 1.26
CA THR A 848 38.33 24.43 2.50
C THR A 848 38.16 23.55 3.74
N ALA A 849 38.83 23.88 4.85
CA ALA A 849 38.68 23.15 6.11
C ALA A 849 37.25 23.24 6.66
N HIS A 850 36.59 24.38 6.48
CA HIS A 850 35.21 24.63 6.89
C HIS A 850 34.21 23.80 6.08
N GLY A 851 34.32 23.78 4.74
CA GLY A 851 33.42 22.97 3.90
C GLY A 851 33.51 21.47 4.20
N VAL A 852 34.72 20.95 4.52
CA VAL A 852 34.85 19.55 4.97
C VAL A 852 34.21 19.30 6.35
N TYR A 853 34.28 20.27 7.26
CA TYR A 853 33.63 20.17 8.58
C TYR A 853 32.11 20.12 8.42
N GLU A 854 31.54 21.04 7.64
CA GLU A 854 30.10 21.09 7.36
C GLU A 854 29.63 19.81 6.65
N ALA A 855 30.38 19.31 5.67
CA ALA A 855 30.05 18.07 4.97
C ALA A 855 30.04 16.85 5.91
N ILE A 856 31.02 16.72 6.80
CA ILE A 856 31.03 15.62 7.80
C ILE A 856 29.83 15.73 8.75
N GLN A 857 29.50 16.95 9.18
CA GLN A 857 28.34 17.21 10.03
C GLN A 857 27.01 16.89 9.33
N ASP A 858 26.87 17.24 8.04
CA ASP A 858 25.70 16.89 7.23
C ASP A 858 25.55 15.36 7.10
N VAL A 859 26.65 14.65 6.83
CA VAL A 859 26.63 13.18 6.73
C VAL A 859 26.14 12.55 8.04
N MET A 860 26.57 13.04 9.20
CA MET A 860 26.12 12.49 10.49
C MET A 860 24.65 12.77 10.80
N ASN A 861 24.10 13.89 10.36
CA ASN A 861 22.73 14.29 10.68
C ASN A 861 21.70 13.70 9.69
N ASN A 862 22.03 13.70 8.40
CA ASN A 862 21.10 13.43 7.31
C ASN A 862 21.29 12.05 6.65
N HIS A 863 22.47 11.42 6.80
CA HIS A 863 22.81 10.19 6.10
C HIS A 863 23.05 9.02 7.05
N VAL A 864 22.58 7.83 6.67
CA VAL A 864 22.89 6.57 7.38
C VAL A 864 23.84 5.75 6.51
N VAL A 865 25.10 5.65 6.93
CA VAL A 865 26.14 4.91 6.21
C VAL A 865 26.49 3.66 6.99
N THR A 866 25.88 2.52 6.66
CA THR A 866 26.13 1.23 7.34
C THR A 866 26.02 0.06 6.36
N HIS A 867 26.38 -1.14 6.82
CA HIS A 867 26.25 -2.34 6.01
C HIS A 867 24.81 -2.83 5.96
N GLU A 868 24.37 -3.42 4.84
CA GLU A 868 22.96 -3.78 4.61
C GLU A 868 22.42 -4.88 5.54
N ASN A 869 23.32 -5.67 6.14
CA ASN A 869 23.00 -6.68 7.15
C ASN A 869 22.98 -6.14 8.59
N ASP A 870 23.27 -4.86 8.78
CA ASP A 870 23.20 -4.20 10.10
C ASP A 870 21.74 -3.90 10.48
N ARG A 871 21.42 -3.99 11.77
CA ARG A 871 20.10 -3.64 12.31
C ARG A 871 19.80 -2.16 12.11
N THR A 872 20.84 -1.32 12.20
CA THR A 872 20.74 0.13 11.97
C THR A 872 20.22 0.44 10.57
N TRP A 873 20.68 -0.30 9.56
CA TRP A 873 20.24 -0.19 8.17
C TRP A 873 18.75 -0.49 8.03
N ARG A 874 18.31 -1.65 8.53
CA ARG A 874 16.88 -2.03 8.50
C ARG A 874 16.00 -1.02 9.22
N ASN A 875 16.41 -0.59 10.41
CA ASN A 875 15.67 0.40 11.19
C ASN A 875 15.60 1.74 10.44
N ALA A 876 16.67 2.15 9.77
CA ALA A 876 16.68 3.37 8.97
C ALA A 876 15.75 3.28 7.74
N VAL A 877 15.70 2.12 7.06
CA VAL A 877 14.76 1.87 5.97
C VAL A 877 13.31 1.92 6.47
N VAL A 878 13.01 1.24 7.57
CA VAL A 878 11.68 1.21 8.21
C VAL A 878 11.24 2.59 8.70
N THR A 879 12.17 3.39 9.23
CA THR A 879 11.90 4.75 9.74
C THR A 879 11.90 5.82 8.65
N ASN A 880 11.98 5.45 7.37
CA ASN A 880 11.97 6.38 6.24
C ASN A 880 13.06 7.44 6.31
N LYS A 881 14.31 7.05 6.63
CA LYS A 881 15.44 7.97 6.58
C LYS A 881 15.71 8.44 5.14
N PRO A 882 16.05 9.72 4.92
CA PRO A 882 16.04 10.32 3.57
C PRO A 882 17.11 9.73 2.64
N SER A 883 18.32 9.47 3.15
CA SER A 883 19.40 8.89 2.36
C SER A 883 20.17 7.83 3.14
N LEU A 884 20.40 6.69 2.51
CA LEU A 884 21.28 5.64 3.02
C LEU A 884 22.39 5.30 2.01
N LEU A 885 23.55 4.89 2.52
CA LEU A 885 24.68 4.46 1.71
C LEU A 885 25.27 3.16 2.27
N ALA A 886 25.45 2.17 1.40
CA ALA A 886 26.10 0.90 1.73
C ALA A 886 27.16 0.52 0.69
N LEU A 887 28.16 -0.24 1.13
CA LEU A 887 29.12 -0.90 0.26
C LEU A 887 28.79 -2.39 0.19
N ARG A 888 28.35 -2.87 -0.97
CA ARG A 888 27.97 -4.28 -1.22
C ARG A 888 29.12 -5.01 -1.91
N TYR A 889 29.38 -6.24 -1.48
CA TYR A 889 30.25 -7.19 -2.17
C TYR A 889 29.40 -8.29 -2.80
N GLN A 890 29.46 -8.43 -4.13
CA GLN A 890 28.70 -9.43 -4.88
C GLN A 890 29.58 -10.06 -5.96
N ARG A 891 29.73 -11.39 -5.91
CA ARG A 891 30.49 -12.15 -6.91
C ARG A 891 29.56 -12.93 -7.84
N THR A 892 28.94 -12.24 -8.79
CA THR A 892 28.17 -12.86 -9.90
C THR A 892 29.06 -13.10 -11.12
N GLU A 893 28.58 -13.90 -12.09
CA GLU A 893 29.29 -14.18 -13.35
C GLU A 893 29.64 -12.89 -14.12
N GLU A 894 28.72 -11.92 -14.15
CA GLU A 894 28.94 -10.59 -14.76
C GLU A 894 29.88 -9.69 -13.93
N SER A 895 29.83 -9.78 -12.59
CA SER A 895 30.62 -8.94 -11.68
C SER A 895 31.91 -9.62 -11.19
N TYR A 896 32.37 -10.66 -11.89
CA TYR A 896 33.56 -11.42 -11.52
C TYR A 896 34.83 -10.56 -11.50
N ILE A 897 34.89 -9.54 -12.37
CA ILE A 897 36.04 -8.63 -12.50
C ILE A 897 36.03 -7.54 -11.42
N TYR A 898 34.86 -7.01 -11.08
CA TYR A 898 34.70 -5.93 -10.11
C TYR A 898 33.55 -6.26 -9.13
N PRO A 899 33.84 -6.90 -7.98
CA PRO A 899 32.81 -7.43 -7.10
C PRO A 899 32.24 -6.39 -6.11
N TYR A 900 32.84 -5.19 -6.01
CA TYR A 900 32.43 -4.16 -5.05
C TYR A 900 31.52 -3.11 -5.70
N LYS A 901 30.33 -2.91 -5.13
CA LYS A 901 29.32 -1.93 -5.59
C LYS A 901 28.95 -0.98 -4.45
N LEU A 902 28.85 0.30 -4.77
CA LEU A 902 28.32 1.32 -3.88
C LEU A 902 26.82 1.46 -4.13
N ILE A 903 26.03 1.32 -3.07
CA ILE A 903 24.57 1.36 -3.12
C ILE A 903 24.10 2.57 -2.35
N ARG A 904 23.41 3.47 -3.04
CA ARG A 904 22.75 4.63 -2.44
C ARG A 904 21.25 4.43 -2.53
N LEU A 905 20.58 4.56 -1.40
CA LEU A 905 19.13 4.59 -1.30
C LEU A 905 18.69 6.01 -1.02
N THR A 906 17.81 6.56 -1.85
CA THR A 906 17.17 7.85 -1.61
C THR A 906 15.67 7.66 -1.46
N SER A 907 15.12 8.09 -0.33
CA SER A 907 13.68 8.13 -0.10
C SER A 907 13.04 9.09 -1.09
N LYS A 908 12.08 8.58 -1.87
CA LYS A 908 11.33 9.32 -2.89
C LYS A 908 9.93 8.71 -3.03
N PHE A 909 8.99 9.44 -3.64
CA PHE A 909 7.74 8.83 -4.10
C PHE A 909 7.96 8.15 -5.45
N ILE A 910 7.80 6.83 -5.45
CA ILE A 910 7.99 5.98 -6.63
C ILE A 910 6.64 5.81 -7.30
N LYS A 911 6.62 5.94 -8.64
CA LYS A 911 5.46 5.62 -9.48
C LYS A 911 5.40 4.12 -9.73
N PHE A 912 4.23 3.54 -9.46
CA PHE A 912 3.87 2.17 -9.74
C PHE A 912 2.75 2.14 -10.78
N ARG A 913 2.85 1.20 -11.71
CA ARG A 913 1.71 0.78 -12.51
C ARG A 913 0.96 -0.32 -11.76
N VAL A 914 -0.35 -0.17 -11.66
CA VAL A 914 -1.26 -1.13 -11.02
C VAL A 914 -1.97 -1.91 -12.12
N ILE A 915 -1.65 -3.20 -12.21
CA ILE A 915 -2.26 -4.12 -13.18
C ILE A 915 -3.20 -5.06 -12.44
N LYS A 916 -4.44 -5.16 -12.90
CA LYS A 916 -5.39 -6.16 -12.40
C LYS A 916 -5.31 -7.40 -13.27
N VAL A 917 -5.11 -8.56 -12.64
CA VAL A 917 -5.07 -9.86 -13.32
C VAL A 917 -6.36 -10.62 -13.05
N ASN A 918 -6.87 -11.37 -14.03
CA ASN A 918 -7.98 -12.28 -13.82
C ASN A 918 -7.62 -13.30 -12.73
N ARG A 919 -8.33 -13.27 -11.61
CA ARG A 919 -8.08 -14.14 -10.46
C ARG A 919 -8.18 -15.63 -10.78
N GLU A 920 -9.05 -16.02 -11.71
CA GLU A 920 -9.20 -17.42 -12.08
C GLU A 920 -8.03 -17.90 -12.95
N CYS A 921 -7.39 -17.01 -13.72
CA CYS A 921 -6.14 -17.30 -14.43
C CYS A 921 -5.00 -17.61 -13.44
N VAL A 922 -4.84 -16.79 -12.39
CA VAL A 922 -3.82 -17.00 -11.34
C VAL A 922 -4.06 -18.34 -10.63
N ARG A 923 -5.30 -18.57 -10.14
CA ARG A 923 -5.67 -19.81 -9.44
C ARG A 923 -5.49 -21.04 -10.33
N ALA A 924 -5.78 -20.94 -11.62
CA ALA A 924 -5.61 -22.01 -12.60
C ALA A 924 -4.15 -22.40 -12.80
N LEU A 925 -3.28 -21.42 -13.05
CA LEU A 925 -1.85 -21.63 -13.27
C LEU A 925 -1.17 -22.17 -12.00
N TRP A 926 -1.50 -21.60 -10.83
CA TRP A 926 -1.03 -22.10 -9.54
C TRP A 926 -1.46 -23.54 -9.28
N THR A 927 -2.68 -23.89 -9.68
CA THR A 927 -3.23 -25.23 -9.49
C THR A 927 -2.57 -26.24 -10.42
N SER A 928 -2.34 -25.85 -11.68
CA SER A 928 -1.65 -26.64 -12.70
C SER A 928 -0.22 -27.01 -12.26
N GLN A 929 0.59 -26.03 -11.86
CA GLN A 929 1.97 -26.29 -11.42
C GLN A 929 2.02 -27.17 -10.16
N ARG A 930 1.13 -26.92 -9.21
CA ARG A 930 1.00 -27.76 -8.02
C ARG A 930 0.62 -29.20 -8.37
N GLN A 931 -0.25 -29.41 -9.36
CA GLN A 931 -0.61 -30.75 -9.81
C GLN A 931 0.56 -31.48 -10.47
N GLU A 932 1.31 -30.78 -11.33
CA GLU A 932 2.50 -31.31 -11.99
C GLU A 932 3.61 -31.70 -10.99
N LEU A 933 3.86 -30.85 -10.00
CA LEU A 933 4.88 -31.07 -8.98
C LEU A 933 4.49 -32.13 -7.96
N ILE A 934 3.28 -32.05 -7.39
CA ILE A 934 2.87 -32.89 -6.26
C ILE A 934 2.28 -34.22 -6.72
N PHE A 935 1.38 -34.20 -7.71
CA PHE A 935 0.63 -35.38 -8.12
C PHE A 935 1.31 -36.13 -9.27
N LEU A 936 1.83 -35.42 -10.27
CA LEU A 936 2.55 -36.04 -11.39
C LEU A 936 4.04 -36.26 -11.09
N ARG A 937 4.58 -35.67 -10.01
CA ARG A 937 6.00 -35.72 -9.62
C ARG A 937 6.95 -35.44 -10.79
N ASN A 938 6.56 -34.51 -11.68
CA ASN A 938 7.48 -34.04 -12.70
C ASN A 938 8.75 -33.52 -11.98
N SER A 939 9.95 -33.76 -12.54
CA SER A 939 11.29 -33.33 -12.13
C SER A 939 11.73 -31.95 -12.60
N ASP A 940 11.27 -31.59 -13.79
CA ASP A 940 12.11 -30.78 -14.68
C ASP A 940 12.18 -29.31 -14.27
N SER A 941 13.34 -28.68 -14.36
CA SER A 941 13.44 -27.23 -14.11
C SER A 941 12.68 -26.41 -15.18
N GLU A 942 12.48 -26.98 -16.37
CA GLU A 942 11.74 -26.37 -17.50
C GLU A 942 10.31 -26.93 -17.66
N ARG A 943 9.58 -27.13 -16.56
CA ARG A 943 8.20 -27.67 -16.60
C ARG A 943 7.25 -26.82 -17.45
N GLY A 944 6.55 -27.47 -18.38
CA GLY A 944 5.50 -26.88 -19.22
C GLY A 944 6.07 -25.91 -20.26
N SER A 945 6.29 -26.42 -21.48
CA SER A 945 7.04 -25.83 -22.60
C SER A 945 6.56 -24.50 -23.21
N ILE A 946 5.63 -23.77 -22.57
CA ILE A 946 5.25 -22.40 -22.98
C ILE A 946 5.95 -21.40 -22.06
N GLN A 947 7.23 -21.14 -22.31
CA GLN A 947 8.06 -20.27 -21.48
C GLN A 947 7.75 -18.78 -21.64
N ASN A 948 6.92 -18.37 -22.61
CA ASN A 948 6.54 -16.97 -22.80
C ASN A 948 5.08 -16.88 -23.26
N HIS A 949 4.20 -16.41 -22.38
CA HIS A 949 2.79 -16.22 -22.68
C HIS A 949 2.31 -14.86 -22.17
N LYS A 950 2.66 -13.80 -22.90
CA LYS A 950 2.29 -12.40 -22.60
C LYS A 950 0.81 -12.19 -22.23
N PRO A 951 -0.18 -12.84 -22.88
CA PRO A 951 -1.59 -12.61 -22.55
C PRO A 951 -1.98 -13.04 -21.13
N THR A 952 -1.26 -14.00 -20.53
CA THR A 952 -1.56 -14.51 -19.17
C THR A 952 -0.46 -14.24 -18.15
N LEU A 953 0.66 -13.63 -18.54
CA LEU A 953 1.81 -13.36 -17.64
C LEU A 953 2.26 -14.60 -16.87
N ARG A 954 2.42 -15.71 -17.61
CA ARG A 954 2.58 -17.05 -17.03
C ARG A 954 3.80 -17.14 -16.14
N ASN A 955 4.94 -16.55 -16.53
CA ASN A 955 6.15 -16.63 -15.72
C ASN A 955 6.04 -15.82 -14.45
N MET A 956 5.58 -14.57 -14.52
CA MET A 956 5.39 -13.72 -13.33
C MET A 956 4.42 -14.36 -12.33
N ILE A 957 3.33 -14.98 -12.82
CA ILE A 957 2.39 -15.70 -11.98
C ILE A 957 3.01 -16.98 -11.40
N ASN A 958 3.78 -17.74 -12.17
CA ASN A 958 4.38 -18.98 -11.68
C ASN A 958 5.50 -18.75 -10.67
N SER A 959 6.35 -17.73 -10.87
CA SER A 959 7.40 -17.35 -9.93
C SER A 959 6.80 -16.85 -8.61
N SER A 960 5.60 -16.28 -8.64
CA SER A 960 4.89 -15.79 -7.46
C SER A 960 4.32 -16.88 -6.54
N MET A 961 4.43 -18.17 -6.86
CA MET A 961 3.89 -19.23 -5.98
C MET A 961 4.68 -19.35 -4.69
N ASP A 962 4.01 -19.61 -3.55
CA ASP A 962 4.69 -19.78 -2.27
C ASP A 962 5.68 -20.97 -2.31
N LEU A 963 6.75 -20.87 -1.53
CA LEU A 963 7.76 -21.93 -1.38
C LEU A 963 7.09 -23.22 -0.83
N PRO A 964 7.45 -24.42 -1.31
CA PRO A 964 8.60 -24.75 -2.18
C PRO A 964 8.27 -24.84 -3.68
N ILE A 965 7.07 -24.41 -4.10
CA ILE A 965 6.59 -24.61 -5.48
C ILE A 965 7.13 -23.52 -6.41
N GLY A 966 6.99 -22.26 -6.00
CA GLY A 966 7.60 -21.13 -6.69
C GLY A 966 8.87 -20.67 -6.00
N TYR A 967 9.34 -19.50 -6.41
CA TYR A 967 10.58 -18.89 -5.93
C TYR A 967 10.43 -17.36 -5.71
N PRO A 968 9.40 -16.90 -4.96
CA PRO A 968 9.27 -15.49 -4.63
C PRO A 968 10.40 -15.08 -3.69
N ILE A 969 10.98 -13.90 -3.93
CA ILE A 969 12.01 -13.31 -3.07
C ILE A 969 11.47 -13.05 -1.66
N TYR A 970 10.23 -12.57 -1.59
CA TYR A 970 9.58 -12.19 -0.34
C TYR A 970 8.12 -12.62 -0.35
N VAL A 971 7.66 -13.21 0.74
CA VAL A 971 6.23 -13.45 0.99
C VAL A 971 5.89 -12.84 2.33
N SER A 972 5.07 -11.79 2.29
CA SER A 972 4.62 -11.11 3.49
C SER A 972 3.72 -12.00 4.33
N PRO A 973 3.70 -11.81 5.67
CA PRO A 973 2.58 -12.28 6.46
C PRO A 973 1.30 -11.53 6.04
N LEU A 974 0.16 -12.06 6.49
CA LEU A 974 -1.14 -11.41 6.27
C LEU A 974 -1.19 -10.10 7.04
N HIS A 975 -1.27 -8.99 6.31
CA HIS A 975 -1.36 -7.65 6.90
C HIS A 975 -2.74 -7.05 6.68
N THR A 976 -3.26 -6.41 7.73
CA THR A 976 -4.51 -5.65 7.72
C THR A 976 -4.21 -4.16 7.61
N SER A 977 -4.75 -3.52 6.58
CA SER A 977 -4.78 -2.07 6.41
C SER A 977 -6.09 -1.51 6.95
N TYR A 978 -6.01 -0.51 7.83
CA TYR A 978 -7.17 0.18 8.39
C TYR A 978 -7.30 1.58 7.83
N LEU A 979 -8.54 2.01 7.58
CA LEU A 979 -8.84 3.36 7.08
C LEU A 979 -8.31 4.46 8.01
N ASP A 980 -8.34 4.24 9.31
CA ASP A 980 -7.93 5.20 10.35
C ASP A 980 -6.44 5.58 10.27
N ARG A 981 -5.61 4.78 9.59
CA ARG A 981 -4.17 5.06 9.41
C ARG A 981 -3.86 5.90 8.16
N HIS A 982 -4.83 6.07 7.26
CA HIS A 982 -4.61 6.80 6.03
C HIS A 982 -4.82 8.32 6.23
N GLU A 983 -3.71 9.05 6.32
CA GLU A 983 -3.69 10.47 6.68
C GLU A 983 -4.48 11.35 5.69
N THR A 984 -4.31 11.16 4.38
CA THR A 984 -4.92 12.05 3.37
C THR A 984 -6.44 11.90 3.31
N TYR A 985 -6.96 10.72 3.63
CA TYR A 985 -8.39 10.42 3.67
C TYR A 985 -9.01 11.10 4.88
N ASN A 986 -8.43 10.92 6.06
CA ASN A 986 -8.93 11.48 7.31
C ASN A 986 -8.80 13.00 7.41
N LYS A 987 -7.91 13.62 6.61
CA LYS A 987 -7.83 15.09 6.49
C LYS A 987 -9.05 15.71 5.80
N THR A 988 -9.79 14.96 4.97
CA THR A 988 -10.99 15.47 4.29
C THR A 988 -12.18 15.65 5.25
N LEU A 989 -13.10 16.58 4.94
CA LEU A 989 -14.29 16.85 5.76
C LEU A 989 -15.12 15.58 6.01
N PHE A 990 -15.24 14.71 5.00
CA PHE A 990 -16.01 13.47 5.06
C PHE A 990 -15.22 12.32 5.72
N GLY A 991 -13.90 12.30 5.60
CA GLY A 991 -13.04 11.41 6.40
C GLY A 991 -13.09 11.72 7.90
N ARG A 992 -13.31 12.99 8.27
CA ARG A 992 -13.58 13.39 9.67
C ARG A 992 -15.00 13.02 10.12
N ALA A 993 -15.95 12.82 9.21
CA ALA A 993 -17.31 12.40 9.58
C ALA A 993 -17.36 10.95 10.08
N THR A 994 -16.36 10.13 9.74
CA THR A 994 -16.14 8.82 10.35
C THR A 994 -15.45 8.87 11.72
N ASP A 995 -14.96 10.05 12.17
CA ASP A 995 -14.44 10.23 13.52
C ASP A 995 -15.58 10.49 14.53
N PRO A 996 -15.61 9.80 15.69
CA PRO A 996 -16.65 9.97 16.72
C PRO A 996 -16.72 11.37 17.30
N LEU A 997 -15.61 12.11 17.26
CA LEU A 997 -15.52 13.50 17.74
C LEU A 997 -16.41 14.45 16.92
N TRP A 998 -16.62 14.16 15.64
CA TRP A 998 -17.54 14.92 14.81
C TRP A 998 -18.99 14.63 15.19
N LEU A 999 -19.35 13.38 15.51
CA LEU A 999 -20.66 13.03 16.07
C LEU A 999 -20.90 13.69 17.43
N ALA A 1000 -19.87 13.81 18.28
CA ALA A 1000 -19.96 14.54 19.55
C ALA A 1000 -20.13 16.07 19.38
N GLN A 1001 -19.59 16.65 18.29
CA GLN A 1001 -19.84 18.04 17.91
C GLN A 1001 -21.22 18.21 17.26
N GLY A 1002 -21.64 17.27 16.41
CA GLY A 1002 -22.99 17.20 15.83
C GLY A 1002 -24.07 17.06 16.90
N ALA A 1003 -23.82 16.28 17.96
CA ALA A 1003 -24.69 16.19 19.12
C ALA A 1003 -24.85 17.53 19.85
N ARG A 1004 -23.84 18.43 19.83
CA ARG A 1004 -23.98 19.81 20.36
C ARG A 1004 -24.81 20.68 19.44
N VAL A 1005 -24.72 20.50 18.13
CA VAL A 1005 -25.54 21.21 17.14
C VAL A 1005 -27.00 20.78 17.23
N VAL A 1006 -27.26 19.47 17.37
CA VAL A 1006 -28.59 18.92 17.62
C VAL A 1006 -29.12 19.38 18.98
N ARG A 1007 -28.30 19.41 20.04
CA ARG A 1007 -28.70 19.98 21.33
C ARG A 1007 -29.09 21.46 21.20
N LYS A 1008 -28.31 22.27 20.48
CA LYS A 1008 -28.63 23.67 20.19
C LYS A 1008 -29.92 23.82 19.38
N LEU A 1009 -30.17 22.95 18.38
CA LEU A 1009 -31.41 22.95 17.59
C LEU A 1009 -32.62 22.54 18.45
N CYS A 1010 -32.48 21.49 19.27
CA CYS A 1010 -33.52 21.08 20.22
C CYS A 1010 -33.79 22.17 21.26
N ASP A 1011 -32.77 22.84 21.78
CA ASP A 1011 -32.92 23.97 22.71
C ASP A 1011 -33.59 25.17 22.02
N THR A 1012 -33.33 25.38 20.73
CA THR A 1012 -33.96 26.45 19.94
C THR A 1012 -35.43 26.12 19.65
N CYS A 1013 -35.75 24.87 19.29
CA CYS A 1013 -37.13 24.40 19.11
C CYS A 1013 -37.91 24.39 20.43
N ALA A 1014 -37.29 24.00 21.55
CA ALA A 1014 -37.90 24.04 22.87
C ALA A 1014 -38.22 25.48 23.31
N LYS A 1015 -37.32 26.44 23.03
CA LYS A 1015 -37.56 27.87 23.24
C LYS A 1015 -38.68 28.41 22.35
N HIS A 1016 -38.77 27.95 21.10
CA HIS A 1016 -39.84 28.34 20.20
C HIS A 1016 -41.21 27.78 20.61
N TYR A 1017 -41.24 26.56 21.14
CA TYR A 1017 -42.44 25.90 21.64
C TYR A 1017 -42.93 26.50 22.97
N GLN A 1018 -42.00 26.85 23.88
CA GLN A 1018 -42.31 27.58 25.11
C GLN A 1018 -42.75 29.02 24.83
N GLY A 1019 -42.19 29.68 23.81
CA GLY A 1019 -42.61 31.00 23.36
C GLY A 1019 -44.01 31.03 22.72
N SER A 1020 -44.51 29.89 22.23
CA SER A 1020 -45.86 29.77 21.66
C SER A 1020 -46.95 29.46 22.70
N LEU A 1021 -46.58 28.95 23.89
CA LEU A 1021 -47.53 28.71 24.99
C LEU A 1021 -47.68 29.90 25.96
N ALA A 1022 -46.74 30.84 25.96
CA ALA A 1022 -46.82 32.06 26.76
C ALA A 1022 -47.53 33.18 25.96
N GLY A 1023 -48.86 33.15 25.97
CA GLY A 1023 -49.69 34.23 25.43
C GLY A 1023 -49.40 35.57 26.11
N LYS A 1024 -49.23 36.62 25.29
CA LYS A 1024 -49.12 38.02 25.73
C LYS A 1024 -50.41 38.48 26.43
N PRO A 1025 -50.35 39.19 27.58
CA PRO A 1025 -51.39 40.13 27.91
C PRO A 1025 -51.19 41.45 27.15
N THR A 1026 -52.31 42.06 26.83
CA THR A 1026 -52.57 43.27 26.03
C THR A 1026 -51.80 44.51 26.48
N GLN A 1027 -51.35 45.28 25.49
CA GLN A 1027 -50.79 46.63 25.61
C GLN A 1027 -51.79 47.62 26.23
N GLY A 1028 -51.32 48.39 27.21
CA GLY A 1028 -51.91 49.64 27.68
C GLY A 1028 -50.83 50.72 27.66
N THR A 1029 -51.19 51.85 27.05
CA THR A 1029 -50.45 53.09 26.77
C THR A 1029 -49.79 53.78 27.97
N ALA A 1030 -48.59 54.36 27.78
CA ALA A 1030 -48.26 55.80 27.98
C ALA A 1030 -46.77 56.06 28.31
N ASN A 1031 -46.17 56.91 27.46
CA ASN A 1031 -45.12 57.93 27.59
C ASN A 1031 -43.97 57.93 28.64
N PRO A 1032 -42.86 58.63 28.31
CA PRO A 1032 -41.54 58.52 28.95
C PRO A 1032 -41.21 59.68 29.89
N THR A 1033 -40.33 59.48 30.89
CA THR A 1033 -39.47 60.53 31.48
C THR A 1033 -38.45 59.97 32.49
N ASP A 1034 -37.20 60.39 32.30
CA ASP A 1034 -36.14 60.82 33.25
C ASP A 1034 -35.74 60.06 34.53
N GLY A 1035 -34.40 59.91 34.65
CA GLY A 1035 -33.53 60.09 35.83
C GLY A 1035 -33.72 59.10 37.00
N GLY A 1036 -32.72 58.44 37.59
CA GLY A 1036 -31.28 58.71 37.79
C GLY A 1036 -30.92 58.14 39.18
N GLU A 1037 -29.64 57.80 39.40
CA GLU A 1037 -29.02 57.44 40.70
C GLU A 1037 -29.40 56.08 41.34
N GLU A 1038 -28.60 55.42 42.17
CA GLU A 1038 -27.16 55.20 42.37
C GLU A 1038 -27.10 54.02 43.37
N GLY A 1039 -26.05 53.19 43.37
CA GLY A 1039 -25.87 52.23 44.46
C GLY A 1039 -25.04 50.99 44.11
N GLY A 1040 -23.74 51.18 43.89
CA GLY A 1040 -22.79 50.09 43.79
C GLY A 1040 -22.49 49.42 45.14
N ARG A 1041 -22.09 48.14 45.08
CA ARG A 1041 -20.96 47.64 45.86
C ARG A 1041 -20.28 46.46 45.18
N GLU A 1042 -18.96 46.60 45.14
CA GLU A 1042 -17.88 45.77 44.62
C GLU A 1042 -17.82 44.37 45.27
N GLY A 1043 -17.18 43.34 44.73
CA GLY A 1043 -16.40 43.27 43.49
C GLY A 1043 -15.66 41.93 43.33
N ARG A 1044 -14.96 41.84 42.18
CA ARG A 1044 -13.75 41.04 41.84
C ARG A 1044 -13.87 39.50 41.86
N MET A 1045 -13.40 38.74 40.87
CA MET A 1045 -12.56 38.97 39.69
C MET A 1045 -13.07 38.13 38.52
N GLY A 1046 -13.02 38.71 37.32
CA GLY A 1046 -13.12 37.97 36.06
C GLY A 1046 -11.78 37.38 35.65
N ALA A 1047 -11.84 36.28 34.91
CA ALA A 1047 -10.87 35.95 33.89
C ALA A 1047 -11.65 35.47 32.66
N GLU A 1048 -11.18 35.97 31.53
CA GLU A 1048 -11.90 36.10 30.28
C GLU A 1048 -12.10 34.78 29.54
N ASP A 1049 -13.17 34.84 28.75
CA ASP A 1049 -13.53 33.88 27.73
C ASP A 1049 -12.86 34.31 26.41
N ARG A 1050 -12.47 33.30 25.61
CA ARG A 1050 -12.29 33.29 24.15
C ARG A 1050 -10.90 33.44 23.51
N SER A 1051 -10.57 32.32 22.85
CA SER A 1051 -10.20 32.15 21.43
C SER A 1051 -8.90 32.77 20.92
N VAL A 1052 -7.94 31.89 20.62
CA VAL A 1052 -6.86 32.10 19.64
C VAL A 1052 -6.60 30.74 18.97
N SER A 1053 -7.13 30.51 17.76
CA SER A 1053 -6.38 30.42 16.48
C SER A 1053 -4.94 29.92 16.62
N VAL A 1054 -4.72 28.64 16.36
CA VAL A 1054 -3.38 28.05 16.27
C VAL A 1054 -2.94 28.08 14.82
N ASP A 1055 -2.08 29.04 14.50
CA ASP A 1055 -1.11 28.95 13.41
C ASP A 1055 0.29 29.15 14.01
N SER A 1056 1.25 28.41 13.45
CA SER A 1056 2.71 28.52 13.57
C SER A 1056 3.41 27.69 14.66
N LEU A 1057 3.98 26.55 14.24
CA LEU A 1057 5.14 25.90 14.86
C LEU A 1057 6.20 25.64 13.78
N THR A 1058 6.82 26.73 13.30
CA THR A 1058 8.15 26.70 12.68
C THR A 1058 8.83 27.99 13.07
N GLY A 1059 9.70 27.91 14.07
CA GLY A 1059 10.62 28.99 14.39
C GLY A 1059 11.69 29.08 13.32
N LEU A 1060 11.93 30.28 12.82
CA LEU A 1060 13.26 30.87 12.63
C LEU A 1060 13.07 32.35 12.28
N GLN A 1061 13.37 33.21 13.26
CA GLN A 1061 13.43 34.65 13.13
C GLN A 1061 14.69 35.06 12.35
N TYR A 1062 14.52 35.90 11.34
CA TYR A 1062 15.52 36.91 11.00
C TYR A 1062 14.91 38.28 11.32
N GLY A 1063 15.58 39.00 12.23
CA GLY A 1063 15.13 40.31 12.68
C GLY A 1063 15.47 41.42 11.69
N ARG A 1064 14.56 42.39 11.58
CA ARG A 1064 14.90 43.80 11.36
C ARG A 1064 13.70 44.65 11.76
N GLY A 1065 13.94 45.60 12.66
CA GLY A 1065 12.92 46.47 13.23
C GLY A 1065 12.68 47.77 12.48
N GLY A 1066 11.91 48.64 13.13
CA GLY A 1066 12.01 50.08 12.95
C GLY A 1066 10.77 50.78 12.37
N ALA A 1067 9.97 51.33 13.29
CA ALA A 1067 9.39 52.68 13.27
C ALA A 1067 8.35 53.09 12.20
N GLU A 1068 7.11 53.22 12.69
CA GLU A 1068 6.27 54.43 12.74
C GLU A 1068 6.21 55.42 11.55
N GLY A 1069 4.97 55.67 11.11
CA GLY A 1069 4.42 57.03 11.14
C GLY A 1069 4.01 57.66 9.80
N GLY A 1070 2.78 58.21 9.77
CA GLY A 1070 2.57 59.51 9.10
C GLY A 1070 1.57 59.55 7.94
N ALA A 1071 0.33 59.85 8.27
CA ALA A 1071 -0.80 60.12 7.38
C ALA A 1071 -0.68 61.34 6.43
N ARG A 1072 -1.61 61.35 5.45
CA ARG A 1072 -2.37 62.47 4.83
C ARG A 1072 -1.92 63.04 3.48
N GLY A 1073 -2.91 63.08 2.56
CA GLY A 1073 -3.13 64.18 1.60
C GLY A 1073 -3.39 63.70 0.17
N GLY A 1074 -4.66 63.64 -0.24
CA GLY A 1074 -5.07 63.15 -1.56
C GLY A 1074 -5.30 64.22 -2.62
N ALA A 1075 -5.61 63.78 -3.85
CA ALA A 1075 -6.52 64.42 -4.80
C ALA A 1075 -6.79 63.53 -6.03
N GLU A 1076 -8.08 63.42 -6.34
CA GLU A 1076 -8.78 63.10 -7.62
C GLU A 1076 -8.78 61.70 -8.26
N PRO A 1077 -9.91 61.33 -8.91
CA PRO A 1077 -10.23 59.97 -9.35
C PRO A 1077 -10.02 59.78 -10.86
N TYR A 1078 -9.27 58.75 -11.25
CA TYR A 1078 -9.19 58.36 -12.66
C TYR A 1078 -8.96 56.86 -12.81
N GLN A 1079 -9.56 56.31 -13.87
CA GLN A 1079 -9.76 54.90 -14.18
C GLN A 1079 -8.47 54.05 -14.10
N ASP A 1080 -8.52 52.96 -13.33
CA ASP A 1080 -7.57 51.86 -13.48
C ASP A 1080 -7.95 51.00 -14.70
N PRO A 1081 -7.00 50.69 -15.59
CA PRO A 1081 -7.19 49.81 -16.73
C PRO A 1081 -6.38 48.52 -16.54
N PHE A 1082 -6.83 47.51 -15.78
CA PHE A 1082 -6.32 46.14 -15.94
C PHE A 1082 -7.37 45.08 -15.55
N PRO A 1083 -7.54 44.01 -16.37
CA PRO A 1083 -8.58 43.00 -16.21
C PRO A 1083 -8.15 41.82 -15.33
N ASP A 1084 -9.15 41.05 -14.90
CA ASP A 1084 -9.11 39.79 -14.15
C ASP A 1084 -8.06 38.77 -14.64
N SER A 1085 -7.29 38.16 -13.72
CA SER A 1085 -6.69 36.82 -13.90
C SER A 1085 -6.18 36.22 -12.59
N ASP A 1086 -7.00 35.42 -11.90
CA ASP A 1086 -6.57 34.58 -10.76
C ASP A 1086 -6.93 33.10 -10.99
N SER A 1087 -6.77 32.62 -12.23
CA SER A 1087 -7.05 31.21 -12.60
C SER A 1087 -5.95 30.48 -13.39
N ASP A 1088 -4.73 31.02 -13.51
CA ASP A 1088 -3.71 30.48 -14.44
C ASP A 1088 -2.42 29.93 -13.80
N SER A 1089 -2.31 29.85 -12.46
CA SER A 1089 -1.00 29.62 -11.82
C SER A 1089 -0.38 28.22 -11.98
N ASP A 1090 -1.18 27.17 -12.23
CA ASP A 1090 -0.64 25.80 -12.31
C ASP A 1090 -0.35 25.34 -13.75
N GLU A 1091 -1.01 25.92 -14.76
CA GLU A 1091 -0.62 25.74 -16.17
C GLU A 1091 0.63 26.57 -16.53
N GLN A 1092 0.95 27.62 -15.76
CA GLN A 1092 2.13 28.46 -15.96
C GLN A 1092 3.46 27.77 -15.67
N LEU A 1093 3.48 26.69 -14.87
CA LEU A 1093 4.73 25.99 -14.50
C LEU A 1093 5.46 25.33 -15.68
N TRP A 1094 4.70 24.94 -16.72
CA TRP A 1094 5.21 24.24 -17.90
C TRP A 1094 5.09 25.05 -19.20
N ARG A 1095 4.44 26.22 -19.14
CA ARG A 1095 4.52 27.17 -20.26
C ARG A 1095 5.91 27.77 -20.27
N PRO A 1096 6.54 27.90 -21.46
CA PRO A 1096 7.79 28.60 -21.54
C PRO A 1096 7.57 30.04 -21.05
N MET A 1097 8.13 30.35 -19.89
CA MET A 1097 7.91 31.63 -19.21
C MET A 1097 8.78 32.72 -19.81
N TRP A 1098 9.95 32.33 -20.31
CA TRP A 1098 10.97 33.24 -20.78
C TRP A 1098 11.01 33.33 -22.30
N VAL A 1099 10.62 32.28 -23.04
CA VAL A 1099 10.70 32.26 -24.51
C VAL A 1099 9.93 33.43 -25.12
N SER A 1100 10.58 34.13 -26.07
CA SER A 1100 10.14 35.38 -26.72
C SER A 1100 10.10 36.63 -25.82
N LYS A 1101 10.62 36.58 -24.59
CA LYS A 1101 10.80 37.77 -23.75
C LYS A 1101 12.15 38.44 -23.99
N GLN A 1102 12.17 39.76 -23.89
CA GLN A 1102 13.39 40.58 -23.83
C GLN A 1102 13.96 40.54 -22.41
N VAL A 1103 15.23 40.22 -22.28
CA VAL A 1103 15.92 40.07 -21.00
C VAL A 1103 17.26 40.77 -21.02
N VAL A 1104 17.63 41.37 -19.89
CA VAL A 1104 18.95 41.97 -19.65
C VAL A 1104 19.78 41.05 -18.76
N ILE A 1105 21.08 40.94 -19.07
CA ILE A 1105 22.03 40.20 -18.23
C ILE A 1105 22.32 41.00 -16.96
N THR A 1106 22.08 40.39 -15.79
CA THR A 1106 22.32 41.00 -14.47
C THR A 1106 23.55 40.46 -13.75
N ASP A 1107 23.95 39.22 -14.02
CA ASP A 1107 25.11 38.55 -13.43
C ASP A 1107 25.91 37.78 -14.49
N GLU A 1108 27.20 38.08 -14.59
CA GLU A 1108 28.13 37.45 -15.55
C GLU A 1108 28.58 36.05 -15.07
N GLY A 1109 28.53 35.77 -13.77
CA GLY A 1109 28.93 34.48 -13.20
C GLY A 1109 27.98 33.32 -13.50
N GLU A 1110 26.75 33.63 -13.92
CA GLU A 1110 25.70 32.65 -14.25
C GLU A 1110 25.68 32.28 -15.76
N ILE A 1111 26.66 32.74 -16.53
CA ILE A 1111 26.81 32.46 -17.96
C ILE A 1111 27.72 31.26 -18.18
N PHE A 1112 27.32 30.33 -19.05
CA PHE A 1112 28.13 29.17 -19.39
C PHE A 1112 29.15 29.52 -20.48
N GLU A 1113 30.44 29.47 -20.13
CA GLU A 1113 31.53 29.74 -21.08
C GLU A 1113 31.93 28.52 -21.93
N ASN A 1114 31.87 27.31 -21.35
CA ASN A 1114 32.20 26.05 -22.01
C ASN A 1114 31.05 25.06 -21.77
N ILE A 1115 30.35 24.68 -22.84
CA ILE A 1115 29.20 23.76 -22.76
C ILE A 1115 29.60 22.48 -23.49
N ASN A 1116 29.39 21.33 -22.87
CA ASN A 1116 29.46 20.07 -23.61
C ASN A 1116 28.16 19.95 -24.43
N PRO A 1117 28.23 19.85 -25.78
CA PRO A 1117 27.04 19.81 -26.63
C PRO A 1117 26.10 18.63 -26.31
N ASP A 1118 26.61 17.56 -25.70
CA ASP A 1118 25.83 16.37 -25.34
C ASP A 1118 24.96 16.56 -24.07
N TRP A 1119 25.17 17.62 -23.28
CA TRP A 1119 24.43 17.84 -22.04
C TRP A 1119 23.01 18.36 -22.25
N LEU A 1120 22.74 19.01 -23.38
CA LEU A 1120 21.45 19.57 -23.73
C LEU A 1120 21.01 19.08 -25.09
N THR A 1121 19.74 18.76 -25.21
CA THR A 1121 19.05 18.56 -26.47
C THR A 1121 18.73 19.93 -27.07
N TRP A 1122 19.56 20.35 -28.03
CA TRP A 1122 19.43 21.65 -28.67
C TRP A 1122 18.27 21.68 -29.67
N PRO A 1123 17.52 22.80 -29.77
CA PRO A 1123 16.44 22.95 -30.75
C PRO A 1123 16.96 22.90 -32.20
N ASP A 1124 18.19 23.38 -32.44
CA ASP A 1124 18.93 23.20 -33.69
C ASP A 1124 20.39 22.88 -33.35
N PRO A 1125 20.99 21.79 -33.89
CA PRO A 1125 22.39 21.42 -33.62
C PRO A 1125 23.40 22.53 -33.99
N LYS A 1126 23.04 23.47 -34.87
CA LYS A 1126 23.91 24.61 -35.22
C LYS A 1126 23.99 25.68 -34.13
N LEU A 1127 22.98 25.78 -33.26
CA LEU A 1127 22.93 26.78 -32.18
C LEU A 1127 23.93 26.47 -31.06
N ALA A 1128 24.22 25.18 -30.82
CA ALA A 1128 25.22 24.75 -29.84
C ALA A 1128 26.59 25.38 -30.14
N ALA A 1129 27.03 25.31 -31.41
CA ALA A 1129 28.30 25.88 -31.84
C ALA A 1129 28.34 27.42 -31.80
N LYS A 1130 27.18 28.09 -31.91
CA LYS A 1130 27.09 29.57 -31.80
C LYS A 1130 27.06 30.06 -30.35
N ALA A 1131 26.64 29.21 -29.42
CA ALA A 1131 26.57 29.50 -28.00
C ALA A 1131 27.91 29.28 -27.26
N GLU A 1132 28.92 28.72 -27.93
CA GLU A 1132 30.26 28.54 -27.37
C GLU A 1132 31.10 29.81 -27.42
N LYS A 1133 31.97 29.97 -26.42
CA LYS A 1133 32.98 31.05 -26.34
C LYS A 1133 33.89 31.11 -27.57
N SER A 1134 34.13 29.99 -28.25
CA SER A 1134 34.90 29.89 -29.48
C SER A 1134 34.32 30.75 -30.62
N HIS A 1135 32.99 30.90 -30.66
CA HIS A 1135 32.26 31.68 -31.66
C HIS A 1135 32.27 33.18 -31.36
N TRP A 1136 32.29 33.55 -30.09
CA TRP A 1136 32.25 34.95 -29.64
C TRP A 1136 33.52 35.74 -30.00
N ARG A 1137 34.67 35.06 -30.21
CA ARG A 1137 35.97 35.69 -30.54
C ARG A 1137 36.34 36.80 -29.54
N SER A 1138 36.22 38.07 -29.96
CA SER A 1138 36.52 39.27 -29.16
C SER A 1138 35.31 39.85 -28.44
N TRP A 1139 34.10 39.38 -28.77
CA TRP A 1139 32.86 39.78 -28.13
C TRP A 1139 32.63 38.95 -26.87
N ARG A 1140 32.03 39.54 -25.82
CA ARG A 1140 31.64 38.84 -24.59
C ARG A 1140 30.34 39.42 -24.06
N PRO A 1141 29.43 38.58 -23.53
CA PRO A 1141 28.26 39.07 -22.83
C PRO A 1141 28.70 39.81 -21.56
N GLN A 1142 28.20 41.03 -21.38
CA GLN A 1142 28.45 41.85 -20.19
C GLN A 1142 27.14 42.21 -19.50
N LYS A 1143 27.22 42.51 -18.21
CA LYS A 1143 26.09 43.03 -17.45
C LYS A 1143 25.48 44.27 -18.13
N GLY A 1144 24.17 44.27 -18.32
CA GLY A 1144 23.43 45.35 -18.99
C GLY A 1144 23.17 45.15 -20.48
N MET A 1145 23.66 44.05 -21.09
CA MET A 1145 23.29 43.69 -22.48
C MET A 1145 21.90 43.06 -22.53
N GLU A 1146 21.10 43.49 -23.50
CA GLU A 1146 19.73 43.02 -23.75
C GLU A 1146 19.69 42.00 -24.89
N GLY A 1147 18.83 41.00 -24.76
CA GLY A 1147 18.59 40.00 -25.79
C GLY A 1147 17.25 39.28 -25.60
N GLU A 1148 16.85 38.52 -26.62
CA GLU A 1148 15.58 37.79 -26.62
C GLU A 1148 15.82 36.33 -26.28
N VAL A 1149 15.02 35.76 -25.39
CA VAL A 1149 15.09 34.34 -25.08
C VAL A 1149 14.49 33.50 -26.20
N VAL A 1150 15.29 32.61 -26.78
CA VAL A 1150 14.88 31.75 -27.90
C VAL A 1150 14.40 30.38 -27.44
N HIS A 1151 14.98 29.86 -26.37
CA HIS A 1151 14.65 28.54 -25.84
C HIS A 1151 14.94 28.47 -24.35
N GLU A 1152 14.18 27.65 -23.63
CA GLU A 1152 14.39 27.39 -22.21
C GLU A 1152 14.42 25.89 -21.91
N TRP A 1153 15.25 25.50 -20.95
CA TRP A 1153 15.27 24.17 -20.38
C TRP A 1153 14.94 24.23 -18.90
N ARG A 1154 13.92 23.49 -18.47
CA ARG A 1154 13.50 23.43 -17.06
C ARG A 1154 13.88 22.08 -16.43
N PRO A 1155 14.26 22.06 -15.15
CA PRO A 1155 14.45 20.80 -14.45
C PRO A 1155 13.12 20.03 -14.42
N PHE A 1156 13.20 18.70 -14.53
CA PHE A 1156 12.04 17.79 -14.50
C PHE A 1156 11.00 17.97 -15.61
N HIS A 1157 11.31 18.69 -16.70
CA HIS A 1157 10.41 18.81 -17.84
C HIS A 1157 10.16 17.43 -18.52
N LYS A 1158 8.91 17.16 -18.91
CA LYS A 1158 8.47 15.89 -19.51
C LYS A 1158 9.25 15.57 -20.80
N GLU A 1159 9.28 16.51 -21.74
CA GLU A 1159 10.03 16.39 -23.00
C GLU A 1159 11.54 16.49 -22.76
N THR A 1160 12.30 15.53 -23.28
CA THR A 1160 13.77 15.54 -23.21
C THR A 1160 14.37 16.78 -23.86
N ALA A 1161 13.75 17.34 -24.91
CA ALA A 1161 14.18 18.55 -25.63
C ALA A 1161 14.16 19.86 -24.81
N LYS A 1162 13.34 19.90 -23.75
CA LYS A 1162 13.17 21.08 -22.87
C LYS A 1162 13.60 20.79 -21.44
N ARG A 1163 14.24 19.64 -21.22
CA ARG A 1163 14.70 19.21 -19.90
C ARG A 1163 16.09 19.76 -19.64
N SER A 1164 16.23 20.43 -18.51
CA SER A 1164 17.55 20.80 -17.99
C SER A 1164 18.22 19.56 -17.41
N HIS A 1165 19.50 19.37 -17.75
CA HIS A 1165 20.36 18.35 -17.15
C HIS A 1165 20.89 18.78 -15.77
N ILE A 1166 20.72 20.07 -15.44
CA ILE A 1166 21.05 20.67 -14.15
C ILE A 1166 19.73 20.89 -13.41
N ASP A 1167 19.71 20.78 -12.08
CA ASP A 1167 18.52 21.03 -11.25
C ASP A 1167 18.18 22.54 -11.15
N LYS A 1168 18.32 23.27 -12.26
CA LYS A 1168 18.12 24.71 -12.42
C LYS A 1168 17.57 25.01 -13.83
N VAL A 1169 16.82 26.11 -13.97
CA VAL A 1169 16.31 26.59 -15.26
C VAL A 1169 17.43 27.25 -16.07
N LEU A 1170 17.59 26.81 -17.31
CA LEU A 1170 18.55 27.32 -18.28
C LEU A 1170 17.83 28.04 -19.40
N VAL A 1171 18.40 29.14 -19.86
CA VAL A 1171 17.78 30.03 -20.83
C VAL A 1171 18.80 30.36 -21.92
N LEU A 1172 18.39 30.20 -23.18
CA LEU A 1172 19.18 30.58 -24.34
C LEU A 1172 18.75 31.96 -24.82
N VAL A 1173 19.62 32.94 -24.69
CA VAL A 1173 19.37 34.34 -25.07
C VAL A 1173 20.06 34.65 -26.40
N ARG A 1174 19.33 35.22 -27.36
CA ARG A 1174 19.82 35.75 -28.62
C ARG A 1174 20.05 37.25 -28.50
N MET A 1175 21.29 37.67 -28.73
CA MET A 1175 21.72 39.08 -28.70
C MET A 1175 21.64 39.72 -30.09
N ALA A 1176 21.76 41.05 -30.14
CA ALA A 1176 21.50 41.89 -31.32
C ALA A 1176 22.33 41.61 -32.59
N ASP A 1177 23.35 40.75 -32.54
CA ASP A 1177 24.26 40.43 -33.66
C ASP A 1177 24.37 38.91 -33.96
N ASP A 1178 23.29 38.14 -33.74
CA ASP A 1178 23.23 36.67 -33.97
C ASP A 1178 24.18 35.85 -33.06
N TYR A 1179 24.59 36.45 -31.93
CA TYR A 1179 25.26 35.76 -30.82
C TYR A 1179 24.24 35.13 -29.87
N TYR A 1180 24.52 33.90 -29.45
CA TYR A 1180 23.69 33.16 -28.50
C TYR A 1180 24.46 32.98 -27.19
N VAL A 1181 23.78 33.16 -26.08
CA VAL A 1181 24.34 33.05 -24.73
C VAL A 1181 23.46 32.12 -23.91
N LEU A 1182 24.05 31.07 -23.36
CA LEU A 1182 23.38 30.20 -22.41
C LEU A 1182 23.62 30.71 -20.99
N THR A 1183 22.55 30.95 -20.24
CA THR A 1183 22.63 31.48 -18.88
C THR A 1183 21.56 30.85 -17.98
N ARG A 1184 21.74 30.91 -16.65
CA ARG A 1184 20.71 30.52 -15.70
C ARG A 1184 19.67 31.62 -15.53
N GLU A 1185 18.46 31.23 -15.15
CA GLU A 1185 17.37 32.18 -14.83
C GLU A 1185 17.79 33.26 -13.81
N GLN A 1186 18.67 32.93 -12.86
CA GLN A 1186 19.18 33.87 -11.84
C GLN A 1186 20.09 34.98 -12.43
N GLY A 1187 20.63 34.78 -13.63
CA GLY A 1187 21.56 35.70 -14.29
C GLY A 1187 20.89 36.74 -15.20
N ILE A 1188 19.57 36.68 -15.36
CA ILE A 1188 18.81 37.52 -16.29
C ILE A 1188 17.59 38.15 -15.62
N LYS A 1189 17.15 39.30 -16.14
CA LYS A 1189 15.92 39.99 -15.71
C LYS A 1189 15.15 40.47 -16.93
N GLU A 1190 13.82 40.35 -16.92
CA GLU A 1190 12.95 40.90 -17.97
C GLU A 1190 13.12 42.42 -18.06
N VAL A 1191 13.27 42.93 -19.29
CA VAL A 1191 13.48 44.36 -19.61
C VAL A 1191 12.17 45.13 -19.54
#